data_AF-A0ABD7MTD2-F1
#
_entry.id   AF-A0ABD7MTD2-F1
#
_cell.length_a   1.000
_cell.length_b   1.000
_cell.length_c   1.000
_cell.angle_alpha   90.00
_cell.angle_beta   90.00
_cell.angle_gamma   90.00
#
_symmetry.space_group_name_H-M   'P 1'
#
loop_
_entity.id
_entity.type
_entity.pdbx_description
1 polymer ?
#
loop_
_entity_poly.entity_id
_entity_poly.type
_entity_poly.pdbx_seq_one_letter_code
_entity_poly.pdbx_strand_id
1 'polypeptide(L)'
;MLNDKFEKISYFKDFSAFVQEAETDIRQRLITALQQENLLCDETVLGDLNTQPPQIDSPAHMLRYLAESGALAVEATNIDRACEEIEDGVTGLARARAGISSRWMEKREELSSEESSRLEQAPFSALVAAMLQRCPVADSSALLARCEQVVCDGHPAHPAAKTSLGVGEAWQEVLPEQIESYELRFIAVPREFVVATGASMREELATLLPQLSRMLEAELLEEGRVDQEVIPVHPFQWHSVIRKEFSQEISDGVVQLLHTTISAEPLMSVRTVRVSDGVGSAHIKLALEVQLTGAVRGISEGAVKAPLISSVIDSIMALDSGFVPRTPDDEPGFNLVRDKAAIRWDESTGIRSHCLGAILREDPARNVRSGDVALPVATLIARNPLTGNCVFKDLAEELSRRSCVETEDFIEEWFSALGRLLFVPASALLGRWGIALEPHPQNVVVVLRDGMPHKVFVRDLGGCRLWSQGPLAEHSVGRGIIDEVAGTALSEKDALRLVDKVFYPLVANLYRNLLDSLSLEKPQIESISTKISYLLAREYWRSRAAKFGAESPMETPVDQHLALVYGRFLGSELPVKRVLGMRLSGAVTEQEYVFAHNPLEHEDFLKQQHVRRKIERNRPWAESCVYNRVNAAAKDEGLSADDLTVLSEDIRNATENLSLVRTHVEQHIGKRHRSLWTMLQELPSHEAMVTADSLGISGHNVHPLAKLRRGFSMEESVAYGPESYSTVDLRLLAVHRDLLETSSTEGFHAFFTRHFANHVDAAAQELGRMGLQRQEFEIIPVHPWQWEHVISRAYAQDISSENVVIIPHVTLAVRPTISLRTAIPHAPSVLGQRPFIKCAVDVVLTSTRRSISQNSALGTPRVAELVKNAVAYVQENMGASRRVKVIPELAGVTLARSIGSTDEAAKRGLSVLLRDDATNYLEDGEIAISACVLRGHEGILASPLQELGLDFLRKYTFDLMSTVLGLMCFRGIALEQHLQNTMVRIAFVDGTPVYRGLLLRDFSGLRAYLPRLNQWCEQNPFEPNAITLTDDYEEFINKGFYASVFGNLDGLVTEIAHLQGVDIDDVWTIARAEIERFIDALPCSLPENDAQWLRREAMRRKGFLSMGMNKTGTDIYIDVTNPLHSDA
;
A
#
# COMPACT_ATOMS: atom_id res chain seq x y z
N MET A 1 -38.16 38.15 21.70
CA MET A 1 -37.68 37.71 23.03
C MET A 1 -36.25 37.16 22.98
N LEU A 2 -35.35 37.80 22.21
CA LEU A 2 -33.93 37.41 22.10
C LEU A 2 -32.99 38.38 22.82
N ASN A 3 -33.43 39.60 23.19
CA ASN A 3 -32.55 40.63 23.74
C ASN A 3 -32.24 40.53 25.25
N ASP A 4 -33.06 39.83 26.05
CA ASP A 4 -32.92 39.82 27.53
C ASP A 4 -31.97 38.73 28.08
N LYS A 5 -31.34 37.91 27.23
CA LYS A 5 -30.31 36.92 27.67
C LYS A 5 -28.86 37.40 27.50
N PHE A 6 -28.64 38.62 27.00
CA PHE A 6 -27.30 39.11 26.63
C PHE A 6 -26.51 39.80 27.76
N GLU A 7 -27.09 40.01 28.95
CA GLU A 7 -26.43 40.77 30.04
C GLU A 7 -25.27 40.05 30.78
N LYS A 8 -24.85 38.85 30.33
CA LYS A 8 -23.63 38.17 30.83
C LYS A 8 -22.59 37.79 29.77
N ILE A 9 -22.68 38.35 28.57
CA ILE A 9 -21.70 38.15 27.48
C ILE A 9 -20.88 39.44 27.29
N SER A 10 -20.09 39.85 28.29
CA SER A 10 -19.24 41.06 28.19
C SER A 10 -17.81 40.78 27.71
N TYR A 11 -17.52 39.58 27.21
CA TYR A 11 -16.15 39.18 26.83
C TYR A 11 -15.81 39.35 25.34
N PHE A 12 -16.81 39.47 24.47
CA PHE A 12 -16.59 39.73 23.04
C PHE A 12 -17.24 41.07 22.70
N LYS A 13 -16.42 42.09 22.41
CA LYS A 13 -16.91 43.43 22.02
C LYS A 13 -17.82 43.41 20.78
N ASP A 14 -17.90 42.28 20.05
CA ASP A 14 -18.68 42.13 18.83
C ASP A 14 -19.24 40.70 18.59
N PHE A 15 -19.76 40.01 19.63
CA PHE A 15 -20.38 38.68 19.43
C PHE A 15 -21.52 38.69 18.40
N SER A 16 -22.22 39.83 18.29
CA SER A 16 -23.29 40.03 17.31
C SER A 16 -22.82 39.88 15.86
N ALA A 17 -21.59 40.30 15.53
CA ALA A 17 -21.04 40.12 14.17
C ALA A 17 -20.83 38.63 13.83
N PHE A 18 -20.34 37.82 14.77
CA PHE A 18 -20.18 36.38 14.56
C PHE A 18 -21.52 35.67 14.35
N VAL A 19 -22.58 36.12 15.04
CA VAL A 19 -23.95 35.60 14.83
C VAL A 19 -24.43 35.92 13.42
N GLN A 20 -24.28 37.16 12.95
CA GLN A 20 -24.69 37.55 11.59
C GLN A 20 -23.95 36.76 10.50
N GLU A 21 -22.64 36.55 10.68
CA GLU A 21 -21.83 35.75 9.74
C GLU A 21 -22.26 34.27 9.75
N ALA A 22 -22.51 33.70 10.94
CA ALA A 22 -23.00 32.34 11.11
C ALA A 22 -24.39 32.14 10.50
N GLU A 23 -25.30 33.09 10.69
CA GLU A 23 -26.64 33.08 10.06
C GLU A 23 -26.54 33.09 8.53
N THR A 24 -25.66 33.90 7.97
CA THR A 24 -25.45 33.98 6.52
C THR A 24 -24.96 32.63 5.97
N ASP A 25 -23.94 32.05 6.60
CA ASP A 25 -23.37 30.76 6.20
C ASP A 25 -24.40 29.63 6.34
N ILE A 26 -25.06 29.51 7.49
CA ILE A 26 -26.05 28.46 7.72
C ILE A 26 -27.28 28.63 6.82
N ARG A 27 -27.70 29.85 6.49
CA ARG A 27 -28.73 30.10 5.47
C ARG A 27 -28.31 29.53 4.13
N GLN A 28 -27.07 29.76 3.71
CA GLN A 28 -26.55 29.22 2.47
C GLN A 28 -26.48 27.69 2.50
N ARG A 29 -25.99 27.09 3.59
CA ARG A 29 -25.97 25.63 3.79
C ARG A 29 -27.38 25.03 3.76
N LEU A 30 -28.35 25.70 4.35
CA LEU A 30 -29.75 25.30 4.34
C LEU A 30 -30.33 25.31 2.92
N ILE A 31 -30.13 26.39 2.17
CA ILE A 31 -30.55 26.49 0.75
C ILE A 31 -29.92 25.36 -0.06
N THR A 32 -28.62 25.17 0.08
CA THR A 32 -27.90 24.11 -0.63
C THR A 32 -28.42 22.73 -0.26
N ALA A 33 -28.68 22.46 1.02
CA ALA A 33 -29.24 21.17 1.46
C ALA A 33 -30.68 20.96 0.93
N LEU A 34 -31.53 21.98 0.95
CA LEU A 34 -32.90 21.91 0.42
C LEU A 34 -32.91 21.56 -1.07
N GLN A 35 -32.00 22.15 -1.84
CA GLN A 35 -31.81 21.88 -3.27
C GLN A 35 -31.21 20.48 -3.50
N GLN A 36 -30.07 20.19 -2.89
CA GLN A 36 -29.34 18.94 -3.14
C GLN A 36 -30.14 17.70 -2.70
N GLU A 37 -30.94 17.81 -1.63
CA GLU A 37 -31.74 16.70 -1.11
C GLU A 37 -33.16 16.61 -1.71
N ASN A 38 -33.48 17.45 -2.70
CA ASN A 38 -34.78 17.56 -3.37
C ASN A 38 -35.94 17.62 -2.37
N LEU A 39 -35.86 18.55 -1.41
CA LEU A 39 -36.83 18.61 -0.30
C LEU A 39 -38.05 19.48 -0.61
N LEU A 40 -37.95 20.37 -1.60
CA LEU A 40 -39.00 21.33 -1.92
C LEU A 40 -40.02 20.75 -2.92
N CYS A 41 -41.30 21.07 -2.69
CA CYS A 41 -42.40 20.74 -3.59
C CYS A 41 -42.39 21.57 -4.89
N ASP A 42 -41.82 22.78 -4.83
CA ASP A 42 -41.67 23.71 -5.96
C ASP A 42 -40.34 24.48 -5.81
N GLU A 43 -39.42 24.29 -6.75
CA GLU A 43 -38.10 24.93 -6.73
C GLU A 43 -38.14 26.44 -7.01
N THR A 44 -39.20 26.94 -7.65
CA THR A 44 -39.34 28.37 -7.98
C THR A 44 -39.41 29.26 -6.74
N VAL A 45 -39.86 28.69 -5.61
CA VAL A 45 -39.93 29.33 -4.29
C VAL A 45 -38.56 29.83 -3.81
N LEU A 46 -37.45 29.15 -4.16
CA LEU A 46 -36.09 29.63 -3.82
C LEU A 46 -35.67 30.85 -4.64
N GLY A 47 -36.15 30.98 -5.88
CA GLY A 47 -35.95 32.16 -6.72
C GLY A 47 -36.73 33.37 -6.20
N ASP A 48 -37.95 33.14 -5.71
CA ASP A 48 -38.81 34.17 -5.12
C ASP A 48 -38.24 34.68 -3.79
N LEU A 49 -37.65 33.81 -2.97
CA LEU A 49 -36.92 34.19 -1.75
C LEU A 49 -35.74 35.13 -2.01
N ASN A 50 -35.14 35.09 -3.20
CA ASN A 50 -34.05 35.98 -3.60
C ASN A 50 -34.50 37.29 -4.25
N THR A 51 -35.76 37.38 -4.72
CA THR A 51 -36.26 38.51 -5.53
C THR A 51 -37.32 39.38 -4.84
N GLN A 52 -38.17 38.80 -3.98
CA GLN A 52 -39.10 39.49 -3.08
C GLN A 52 -39.23 38.74 -1.74
N PRO A 53 -38.24 38.87 -0.83
CA PRO A 53 -38.24 38.10 0.39
C PRO A 53 -39.40 38.53 1.32
N PRO A 54 -40.17 37.58 1.89
CA PRO A 54 -40.87 37.82 3.16
C PRO A 54 -39.85 38.25 4.22
N GLN A 55 -40.29 38.84 5.33
CA GLN A 55 -39.39 39.25 6.41
C GLN A 55 -38.80 38.01 7.11
N ILE A 56 -37.71 37.44 6.55
CA ILE A 56 -37.04 36.22 7.00
C ILE A 56 -35.79 36.60 7.80
N ASP A 57 -35.98 36.66 9.11
CA ASP A 57 -34.97 37.13 10.05
C ASP A 57 -33.86 36.10 10.33
N SER A 58 -34.09 34.78 10.17
CA SER A 58 -33.09 33.74 10.46
C SER A 58 -33.23 32.48 9.57
N PRO A 59 -32.22 31.60 9.51
CA PRO A 59 -32.31 30.33 8.78
C PRO A 59 -33.43 29.40 9.30
N ALA A 60 -33.68 29.39 10.61
CA ALA A 60 -34.78 28.61 11.18
C ALA A 60 -36.15 29.21 10.83
N HIS A 61 -36.29 30.54 10.80
CA HIS A 61 -37.49 31.20 10.30
C HIS A 61 -37.73 30.87 8.82
N MET A 62 -36.67 30.82 8.00
CA MET A 62 -36.77 30.37 6.61
C MET A 62 -37.34 28.96 6.51
N LEU A 63 -36.80 28.03 7.28
CA LEU A 63 -37.25 26.64 7.27
C LEU A 63 -38.72 26.51 7.70
N ARG A 64 -39.14 27.23 8.76
CA ARG A 64 -40.53 27.25 9.22
C ARG A 64 -41.48 27.88 8.19
N TYR A 65 -41.09 28.99 7.58
CA TYR A 65 -41.86 29.63 6.51
C TYR A 65 -42.11 28.68 5.34
N LEU A 66 -41.07 27.94 4.91
CA LEU A 66 -41.18 26.95 3.83
C LEU A 66 -42.15 25.80 4.18
N ALA A 67 -42.20 25.37 5.44
CA ALA A 67 -43.20 24.40 5.90
C ALA A 67 -44.63 24.99 5.91
N GLU A 68 -44.82 26.20 6.45
CA GLU A 68 -46.13 26.86 6.57
C GLU A 68 -46.76 27.24 5.23
N SER A 69 -45.93 27.59 4.25
CA SER A 69 -46.32 27.89 2.86
C SER A 69 -46.67 26.64 2.03
N GLY A 70 -46.44 25.43 2.57
CA GLY A 70 -46.63 24.17 1.87
C GLY A 70 -45.51 23.82 0.88
N ALA A 71 -44.43 24.59 0.84
CA ALA A 71 -43.25 24.32 0.00
C ALA A 71 -42.41 23.15 0.54
N LEU A 72 -42.53 22.81 1.83
CA LEU A 72 -41.95 21.63 2.48
C LEU A 72 -43.05 20.75 3.08
N ALA A 73 -43.08 19.47 2.70
CA ALA A 73 -43.96 18.48 3.30
C ALA A 73 -43.30 17.86 4.54
N VAL A 74 -43.68 18.32 5.73
CA VAL A 74 -43.08 17.90 7.01
C VAL A 74 -44.09 17.93 8.15
N GLU A 75 -43.98 16.99 9.10
CA GLU A 75 -44.80 17.02 10.32
C GLU A 75 -44.41 18.17 11.25
N ALA A 76 -45.41 18.77 11.93
CA ALA A 76 -45.23 19.92 12.80
C ALA A 76 -44.19 19.73 13.93
N THR A 77 -44.09 18.51 14.48
CA THR A 77 -43.11 18.19 15.53
C THR A 77 -41.68 18.11 15.02
N ASN A 78 -41.48 17.61 13.79
CA ASN A 78 -40.15 17.46 13.21
C ASN A 78 -39.59 18.80 12.73
N ILE A 79 -40.46 19.69 12.24
CA ILE A 79 -40.05 21.05 11.84
C ILE A 79 -39.61 21.87 13.06
N ASP A 80 -40.30 21.78 14.19
CA ASP A 80 -39.91 22.50 15.42
C ASP A 80 -38.54 22.04 15.93
N ARG A 81 -38.31 20.73 15.97
CA ARG A 81 -36.99 20.17 16.33
C ARG A 81 -35.89 20.61 15.36
N ALA A 82 -36.15 20.57 14.05
CA ALA A 82 -35.16 20.98 13.04
C ALA A 82 -34.83 22.48 13.16
N CYS A 83 -35.82 23.32 13.43
CA CYS A 83 -35.62 24.75 13.71
C CYS A 83 -34.76 24.96 14.96
N GLU A 84 -35.04 24.26 16.06
CA GLU A 84 -34.23 24.33 17.29
C GLU A 84 -32.77 23.91 17.03
N GLU A 85 -32.53 22.82 16.30
CA GLU A 85 -31.19 22.38 15.93
C GLU A 85 -30.44 23.41 15.09
N ILE A 86 -31.13 24.09 14.16
CA ILE A 86 -30.55 25.13 13.30
C ILE A 86 -30.24 26.39 14.10
N GLU A 87 -31.12 26.84 15.00
CA GLU A 87 -30.88 27.99 15.88
C GLU A 87 -29.68 27.74 16.80
N ASP A 88 -29.61 26.55 17.40
CA ASP A 88 -28.45 26.15 18.19
C ASP A 88 -27.21 25.98 17.32
N GLY A 89 -27.35 25.52 16.07
CA GLY A 89 -26.27 25.45 15.09
C GLY A 89 -25.67 26.82 14.76
N VAL A 90 -26.50 27.86 14.58
CA VAL A 90 -26.06 29.25 14.40
C VAL A 90 -25.28 29.72 15.62
N THR A 91 -25.85 29.51 16.81
CA THR A 91 -25.20 29.89 18.06
C THR A 91 -23.87 29.16 18.26
N GLY A 92 -23.83 27.86 17.95
CA GLY A 92 -22.65 27.01 18.06
C GLY A 92 -21.54 27.41 17.09
N LEU A 93 -21.88 27.75 15.84
CA LEU A 93 -20.91 28.24 14.86
C LEU A 93 -20.36 29.62 15.26
N ALA A 94 -21.21 30.53 15.73
CA ALA A 94 -20.79 31.84 16.23
C ALA A 94 -19.85 31.70 17.44
N ARG A 95 -20.20 30.84 18.42
CA ARG A 95 -19.33 30.49 19.56
C ARG A 95 -17.98 29.96 19.08
N ALA A 96 -17.99 28.99 18.18
CA ALA A 96 -16.77 28.38 17.64
C ALA A 96 -15.85 29.42 16.98
N ARG A 97 -16.38 30.26 16.08
CA ARG A 97 -15.61 31.33 15.41
C ARG A 97 -15.11 32.39 16.38
N ALA A 98 -15.92 32.81 17.35
CA ALA A 98 -15.50 33.75 18.38
C ALA A 98 -14.34 33.19 19.24
N GLY A 99 -14.44 31.92 19.64
CA GLY A 99 -13.39 31.22 20.39
C GLY A 99 -12.09 31.10 19.59
N ILE A 100 -12.16 30.72 18.31
CA ILE A 100 -10.99 30.72 17.42
C ILE A 100 -10.41 32.13 17.27
N SER A 101 -11.25 33.15 17.03
CA SER A 101 -10.78 34.52 16.85
C SER A 101 -10.04 35.03 18.09
N SER A 102 -10.60 34.84 19.30
CA SER A 102 -9.90 35.26 20.53
C SER A 102 -8.60 34.48 20.74
N ARG A 103 -8.57 33.17 20.48
CA ARG A 103 -7.34 32.37 20.67
C ARG A 103 -6.24 32.64 19.64
N TRP A 104 -6.60 32.99 18.40
CA TRP A 104 -5.67 32.99 17.26
C TRP A 104 -5.51 34.35 16.55
N MET A 105 -6.49 35.26 16.64
CA MET A 105 -6.47 36.55 15.92
C MET A 105 -6.02 37.75 16.76
N GLU A 106 -6.05 37.70 18.10
CA GLU A 106 -5.63 38.83 18.96
C GLU A 106 -4.16 39.27 18.73
N LYS A 107 -3.32 38.45 18.08
CA LYS A 107 -1.94 38.78 17.69
C LYS A 107 -1.77 39.39 16.29
N ARG A 108 -2.77 39.34 15.40
CA ARG A 108 -2.60 39.75 13.98
C ARG A 108 -2.33 41.25 13.84
N GLU A 109 -2.88 42.06 14.74
CA GLU A 109 -2.65 43.51 14.79
C GLU A 109 -1.29 43.89 15.43
N GLU A 110 -0.62 42.91 16.08
CA GLU A 110 0.66 43.09 16.77
C GLU A 110 1.86 42.49 16.00
N LEU A 111 1.62 41.88 14.83
CA LEU A 111 2.69 41.28 14.01
C LEU A 111 3.66 42.35 13.51
N SER A 112 4.96 42.11 13.68
CA SER A 112 5.99 42.93 13.04
C SER A 112 5.92 42.80 11.51
N SER A 113 6.50 43.76 10.79
CA SER A 113 6.57 43.71 9.31
C SER A 113 7.26 42.43 8.80
N GLU A 114 8.22 41.90 9.55
CA GLU A 114 8.91 40.65 9.21
C GLU A 114 8.00 39.43 9.40
N GLU A 115 7.23 39.38 10.48
CA GLU A 115 6.27 38.29 10.74
C GLU A 115 5.10 38.30 9.73
N SER A 116 4.61 39.49 9.37
CA SER A 116 3.60 39.64 8.32
C SER A 116 4.13 39.14 6.96
N SER A 117 5.37 39.48 6.62
CA SER A 117 5.99 39.01 5.37
C SER A 117 6.18 37.49 5.37
N ARG A 118 6.57 36.89 6.50
CA ARG A 118 6.68 35.43 6.63
C ARG A 118 5.31 34.73 6.50
N LEU A 119 4.26 35.30 7.07
CA LEU A 119 2.89 34.77 6.95
C LEU A 119 2.42 34.75 5.49
N GLU A 120 2.69 35.82 4.73
CA GLU A 120 2.37 35.88 3.30
C GLU A 120 3.19 34.86 2.48
N GLN A 121 4.47 34.70 2.81
CA GLN A 121 5.36 33.80 2.07
C GLN A 121 5.13 32.33 2.41
N ALA A 122 4.73 31.99 3.63
CA ALA A 122 4.59 30.61 4.09
C ALA A 122 3.41 30.45 5.06
N PRO A 123 2.17 30.62 4.57
CA PRO A 123 0.97 30.65 5.40
C PRO A 123 0.67 29.34 6.13
N PHE A 124 0.93 28.19 5.51
CA PHE A 124 0.75 26.89 6.14
C PHE A 124 1.83 26.64 7.20
N SER A 125 3.10 26.89 6.86
CA SER A 125 4.20 26.78 7.83
C SER A 125 4.00 27.72 9.03
N ALA A 126 3.50 28.93 8.79
CA ALA A 126 3.19 29.90 9.84
C ALA A 126 2.07 29.41 10.77
N LEU A 127 1.02 28.80 10.22
CA LEU A 127 -0.04 28.18 11.02
C LEU A 127 0.51 27.05 11.90
N VAL A 128 1.30 26.14 11.33
CA VAL A 128 1.93 25.04 12.08
C VAL A 128 2.84 25.57 13.18
N ALA A 129 3.66 26.58 12.89
CA ALA A 129 4.52 27.22 13.89
C ALA A 129 3.71 27.88 15.02
N ALA A 130 2.61 28.56 14.69
CA ALA A 130 1.72 29.15 15.69
C ALA A 130 1.06 28.08 16.57
N MET A 131 0.68 26.93 16.00
CA MET A 131 0.14 25.79 16.76
C MET A 131 1.18 25.21 17.72
N LEU A 132 2.41 25.00 17.25
CA LEU A 132 3.51 24.48 18.06
C LEU A 132 3.83 25.38 19.26
N GLN A 133 3.76 26.71 19.09
CA GLN A 133 3.96 27.66 20.20
C GLN A 133 2.88 27.56 21.30
N ARG A 134 1.72 26.99 20.98
CA ARG A 134 0.61 26.77 21.93
C ARG A 134 0.54 25.34 22.45
N CYS A 135 1.47 24.48 22.05
CA CYS A 135 1.55 23.11 22.56
C CYS A 135 2.27 23.12 23.93
N PRO A 136 1.78 22.38 24.94
CA PRO A 136 2.47 22.26 26.22
C PRO A 136 3.87 21.66 26.08
N VAL A 137 4.00 20.71 25.14
CA VAL A 137 5.23 20.10 24.66
C VAL A 137 5.18 20.15 23.14
N ALA A 138 6.22 20.67 22.50
CA ALA A 138 6.29 20.80 21.05
C ALA A 138 6.58 19.45 20.37
N ASP A 139 5.59 18.55 20.39
CA ASP A 139 5.61 17.25 19.72
C ASP A 139 4.45 17.09 18.72
N SER A 140 4.53 16.08 17.86
CA SER A 140 3.54 15.82 16.80
C SER A 140 2.15 15.48 17.36
N SER A 141 2.06 14.98 18.58
CA SER A 141 0.81 14.57 19.22
C SER A 141 0.03 15.78 19.76
N ALA A 142 0.71 16.71 20.42
CA ALA A 142 0.14 17.98 20.84
C ALA A 142 -0.22 18.84 19.62
N LEU A 143 0.62 18.83 18.58
CA LEU A 143 0.33 19.51 17.32
C LEU A 143 -0.96 18.97 16.68
N LEU A 144 -1.13 17.65 16.62
CA LEU A 144 -2.35 17.03 16.10
C LEU A 144 -3.59 17.54 16.86
N ALA A 145 -3.54 17.61 18.19
CA ALA A 145 -4.66 18.15 18.98
C ALA A 145 -4.96 19.61 18.63
N ARG A 146 -3.93 20.46 18.44
CA ARG A 146 -4.11 21.86 18.00
C ARG A 146 -4.69 21.94 16.59
N CYS A 147 -4.29 21.05 15.68
CA CYS A 147 -4.90 20.95 14.35
C CYS A 147 -6.40 20.61 14.44
N GLU A 148 -6.82 19.75 15.37
CA GLU A 148 -8.25 19.46 15.56
C GLU A 148 -9.02 20.65 16.16
N GLN A 149 -8.40 21.35 17.12
CA GLN A 149 -9.01 22.46 17.84
C GLN A 149 -9.18 23.73 16.99
N VAL A 150 -8.54 23.81 15.80
CA VAL A 150 -8.74 24.92 14.86
C VAL A 150 -9.96 24.76 13.97
N VAL A 151 -10.55 23.55 13.90
CA VAL A 151 -11.68 23.23 13.02
C VAL A 151 -12.98 23.76 13.62
N CYS A 152 -13.39 24.98 13.23
CA CYS A 152 -14.59 25.62 13.79
C CYS A 152 -15.87 25.46 12.94
N ASP A 153 -15.76 25.31 11.62
CA ASP A 153 -16.91 25.38 10.70
C ASP A 153 -17.81 24.11 10.69
N GLY A 154 -17.31 23.00 11.24
CA GLY A 154 -18.00 21.70 11.23
C GLY A 154 -18.15 21.12 9.81
N HIS A 155 -19.20 20.34 9.58
CA HIS A 155 -19.50 19.79 8.25
C HIS A 155 -19.99 20.91 7.29
N PRO A 156 -19.29 21.17 6.18
CA PRO A 156 -19.53 22.36 5.35
C PRO A 156 -20.91 22.37 4.69
N ALA A 157 -21.48 21.22 4.34
CA ALA A 157 -22.80 21.14 3.69
C ALA A 157 -23.99 21.03 4.65
N HIS A 158 -23.78 20.96 5.97
CA HIS A 158 -24.87 20.67 6.91
C HIS A 158 -25.28 21.91 7.73
N PRO A 159 -26.55 22.35 7.68
CA PRO A 159 -26.98 23.60 8.34
C PRO A 159 -26.94 23.55 9.87
N ALA A 160 -27.10 22.37 10.48
CA ALA A 160 -26.99 22.18 11.93
C ALA A 160 -25.67 21.48 12.33
N ALA A 161 -24.56 21.75 11.63
CA ALA A 161 -23.28 21.06 11.84
C ALA A 161 -22.62 21.37 13.20
N LYS A 162 -22.97 22.49 13.83
CA LYS A 162 -22.40 22.96 15.10
C LYS A 162 -23.38 22.91 16.27
N THR A 163 -24.43 22.10 16.15
CA THR A 163 -25.37 21.85 17.25
C THR A 163 -24.68 21.18 18.43
N SER A 164 -24.96 21.69 19.62
CA SER A 164 -24.44 21.30 20.93
C SER A 164 -25.52 21.35 22.03
N LEU A 165 -26.72 20.85 21.72
CA LEU A 165 -27.86 20.84 22.63
C LEU A 165 -27.55 20.02 23.89
N GLY A 166 -27.87 20.60 25.05
CA GLY A 166 -27.61 20.03 26.37
C GLY A 166 -26.34 20.55 27.06
N VAL A 167 -25.44 21.23 26.35
CA VAL A 167 -24.23 21.83 26.97
C VAL A 167 -24.57 23.03 27.88
N GLY A 168 -25.58 23.82 27.51
CA GLY A 168 -25.96 25.02 28.26
C GLY A 168 -24.82 26.03 28.34
N GLU A 169 -24.63 26.68 29.49
CA GLU A 169 -23.56 27.67 29.73
C GLU A 169 -22.15 27.04 29.82
N ALA A 170 -22.04 25.71 29.94
CA ALA A 170 -20.75 25.03 30.09
C ALA A 170 -19.92 24.99 28.79
N TRP A 171 -20.42 25.55 27.69
CA TRP A 171 -19.78 25.50 26.37
C TRP A 171 -18.35 26.07 26.37
N GLN A 172 -18.07 27.05 27.22
CA GLN A 172 -16.75 27.66 27.38
C GLN A 172 -15.70 26.70 27.96
N GLU A 173 -16.14 25.72 28.74
CA GLU A 173 -15.28 24.77 29.46
C GLU A 173 -15.24 23.39 28.78
N VAL A 174 -16.11 23.16 27.78
CA VAL A 174 -16.31 21.85 27.13
C VAL A 174 -15.84 21.86 25.68
N LEU A 175 -16.10 22.93 24.92
CA LEU A 175 -15.89 22.92 23.47
C LEU A 175 -14.41 23.16 23.09
N PRO A 176 -13.87 22.38 22.12
CA PRO A 176 -12.46 22.44 21.72
C PRO A 176 -12.04 23.77 21.09
N GLU A 177 -13.00 24.57 20.61
CA GLU A 177 -12.75 25.91 20.07
C GLU A 177 -12.57 26.97 21.17
N GLN A 178 -12.98 26.67 22.40
CA GLN A 178 -12.95 27.60 23.54
C GLN A 178 -11.78 27.33 24.46
N ILE A 179 -11.51 26.06 24.76
CA ILE A 179 -10.52 25.64 25.73
C ILE A 179 -9.50 24.71 25.09
N GLU A 180 -8.24 24.79 25.53
CA GLU A 180 -7.17 23.90 25.06
C GLU A 180 -7.08 22.61 25.85
N SER A 181 -7.39 22.65 27.15
CA SER A 181 -7.36 21.48 28.03
C SER A 181 -8.25 21.64 29.28
N TYR A 182 -8.63 20.52 29.88
CA TYR A 182 -9.28 20.44 31.19
C TYR A 182 -8.77 19.24 31.99
N GLU A 183 -9.08 19.20 33.29
CA GLU A 183 -8.72 18.08 34.16
C GLU A 183 -9.72 16.92 34.00
N LEU A 184 -9.30 15.87 33.30
CA LEU A 184 -10.05 14.62 33.16
C LEU A 184 -10.09 13.89 34.51
N ARG A 185 -11.26 13.33 34.82
CA ARG A 185 -11.52 12.61 36.08
C ARG A 185 -11.56 11.10 35.83
N PHE A 186 -11.37 10.33 36.90
CA PHE A 186 -11.45 8.88 36.86
C PHE A 186 -12.37 8.39 37.99
N ILE A 187 -13.07 7.28 37.73
CA ILE A 187 -13.85 6.58 38.75
C ILE A 187 -13.35 5.14 38.90
N ALA A 188 -13.44 4.60 40.11
CA ALA A 188 -13.24 3.19 40.39
C ALA A 188 -14.60 2.47 40.48
N VAL A 189 -14.71 1.32 39.83
CA VAL A 189 -15.93 0.50 39.76
C VAL A 189 -15.59 -0.99 39.86
N PRO A 190 -16.31 -1.80 40.66
CA PRO A 190 -16.13 -3.25 40.69
C PRO A 190 -16.41 -3.88 39.31
N ARG A 191 -15.63 -4.93 38.99
CA ARG A 191 -15.60 -5.54 37.65
C ARG A 191 -16.96 -6.15 37.24
N GLU A 192 -17.76 -6.57 38.20
CA GLU A 192 -19.09 -7.16 37.96
C GLU A 192 -20.15 -6.17 37.46
N PHE A 193 -19.91 -4.86 37.52
CA PHE A 193 -20.84 -3.83 37.03
C PHE A 193 -20.48 -3.28 35.65
N VAL A 194 -19.42 -3.81 35.02
CA VAL A 194 -18.89 -3.27 33.77
C VAL A 194 -18.71 -4.35 32.72
N VAL A 195 -18.96 -3.97 31.48
CA VAL A 195 -18.57 -4.75 30.30
C VAL A 195 -17.29 -4.15 29.74
N ALA A 196 -16.23 -4.95 29.70
CA ALA A 196 -14.96 -4.59 29.10
C ALA A 196 -14.66 -5.46 27.88
N THR A 197 -13.94 -4.90 26.91
CA THR A 197 -13.53 -5.60 25.68
C THR A 197 -12.13 -5.13 25.28
N GLY A 198 -11.33 -6.04 24.71
CA GLY A 198 -9.90 -5.82 24.49
C GLY A 198 -9.08 -6.18 25.73
N ALA A 199 -7.96 -5.49 25.94
CA ALA A 199 -7.21 -5.59 27.18
C ALA A 199 -7.90 -4.82 28.33
N SER A 200 -7.49 -5.06 29.58
CA SER A 200 -8.03 -4.27 30.70
C SER A 200 -7.68 -2.79 30.51
N MET A 201 -8.62 -1.90 30.90
CA MET A 201 -8.38 -0.45 30.84
C MET A 201 -7.13 -0.09 31.64
N ARG A 202 -6.91 -0.73 32.80
CA ARG A 202 -5.75 -0.47 33.65
C ARG A 202 -4.44 -0.94 33.02
N GLU A 203 -4.42 -2.13 32.41
CA GLU A 203 -3.23 -2.68 31.73
C GLU A 203 -2.79 -1.81 30.54
N GLU A 204 -3.75 -1.33 29.75
CA GLU A 204 -3.47 -0.46 28.61
C GLU A 204 -3.10 0.96 29.04
N LEU A 205 -3.68 1.48 30.12
CA LEU A 205 -3.19 2.71 30.76
C LEU A 205 -1.73 2.56 31.20
N ALA A 206 -1.35 1.42 31.80
CA ALA A 206 0.05 1.18 32.16
C ALA A 206 0.99 1.16 30.94
N THR A 207 0.51 0.72 29.78
CA THR A 207 1.28 0.63 28.53
C THR A 207 1.38 1.99 27.81
N LEU A 208 0.29 2.74 27.74
CA LEU A 208 0.21 4.00 26.98
C LEU A 208 0.48 5.24 27.82
N LEU A 209 0.16 5.21 29.12
CA LEU A 209 0.24 6.32 30.08
C LEU A 209 0.81 5.81 31.43
N PRO A 210 2.07 5.33 31.46
CA PRO A 210 2.64 4.63 32.60
C PRO A 210 2.74 5.45 33.89
N GLN A 211 2.91 6.78 33.82
CA GLN A 211 2.91 7.64 35.01
C GLN A 211 1.50 7.79 35.58
N LEU A 212 0.50 8.03 34.72
CA LEU A 212 -0.90 8.11 35.14
C LEU A 212 -1.35 6.80 35.79
N SER A 213 -0.99 5.66 35.18
CA SER A 213 -1.34 4.34 35.73
C SER A 213 -0.79 4.15 37.14
N ARG A 214 0.48 4.51 37.38
CA ARG A 214 1.07 4.43 38.73
C ARG A 214 0.36 5.29 39.76
N MET A 215 -0.11 6.48 39.37
CA MET A 215 -0.86 7.37 40.27
C MET A 215 -2.22 6.76 40.62
N LEU A 216 -2.94 6.24 39.62
CA LEU A 216 -4.22 5.56 39.82
C LEU A 216 -4.05 4.29 40.68
N GLU A 217 -3.01 3.49 40.44
CA GLU A 217 -2.72 2.28 41.21
C GLU A 217 -2.40 2.59 42.68
N ALA A 218 -1.62 3.64 42.94
CA ALA A 218 -1.31 4.07 44.30
C ALA A 218 -2.58 4.51 45.04
N GLU A 219 -3.44 5.29 44.40
CA GLU A 219 -4.70 5.73 44.99
C GLU A 219 -5.68 4.56 45.23
N LEU A 220 -5.83 3.65 44.27
CA LEU A 220 -6.64 2.44 44.45
C LEU A 220 -6.13 1.57 45.60
N LEU A 221 -4.81 1.51 45.81
CA LEU A 221 -4.21 0.79 46.94
C LEU A 221 -4.52 1.48 48.28
N GLU A 222 -4.39 2.81 48.35
CA GLU A 222 -4.71 3.60 49.54
C GLU A 222 -6.19 3.47 49.94
N GLU A 223 -7.09 3.41 48.96
CA GLU A 223 -8.52 3.25 49.19
C GLU A 223 -8.98 1.80 49.40
N GLY A 224 -8.08 0.81 49.28
CA GLY A 224 -8.43 -0.62 49.39
C GLY A 224 -9.27 -1.16 48.24
N ARG A 225 -9.09 -0.61 47.03
CA ARG A 225 -9.87 -0.87 45.80
C ARG A 225 -9.04 -1.49 44.67
N VAL A 226 -7.96 -2.20 45.00
CA VAL A 226 -6.99 -2.75 44.03
C VAL A 226 -7.58 -3.70 42.98
N ASP A 227 -8.74 -4.31 43.24
CA ASP A 227 -9.44 -5.23 42.33
C ASP A 227 -10.49 -4.54 41.44
N GLN A 228 -10.66 -3.21 41.56
CA GLN A 228 -11.61 -2.44 40.77
C GLN A 228 -11.02 -2.01 39.42
N GLU A 229 -11.91 -1.82 38.44
CA GLU A 229 -11.61 -1.22 37.15
C GLU A 229 -11.68 0.31 37.23
N VAL A 230 -11.02 0.98 36.29
CA VAL A 230 -11.00 2.44 36.20
C VAL A 230 -11.72 2.90 34.94
N ILE A 231 -12.64 3.85 35.07
CA ILE A 231 -13.32 4.49 33.94
C ILE A 231 -12.95 5.98 33.90
N PRO A 232 -12.32 6.47 32.82
CA PRO A 232 -12.17 7.90 32.57
C PRO A 232 -13.54 8.57 32.32
N VAL A 233 -13.76 9.73 32.93
CA VAL A 233 -15.05 10.43 32.89
C VAL A 233 -14.84 11.91 32.62
N HIS A 234 -15.56 12.44 31.64
CA HIS A 234 -15.56 13.87 31.36
C HIS A 234 -16.09 14.68 32.57
N PRO A 235 -15.47 15.78 33.00
CA PRO A 235 -15.90 16.54 34.16
C PRO A 235 -17.35 17.04 34.06
N PHE A 236 -17.78 17.58 32.92
CA PHE A 236 -19.20 17.87 32.65
C PHE A 236 -20.12 16.66 32.84
N GLN A 237 -19.78 15.49 32.29
CA GLN A 237 -20.59 14.28 32.38
C GLN A 237 -20.79 13.83 33.85
N TRP A 238 -19.72 13.95 34.66
CA TRP A 238 -19.79 13.67 36.09
C TRP A 238 -20.82 14.57 36.81
N HIS A 239 -20.72 15.88 36.61
CA HIS A 239 -21.55 16.86 37.30
C HIS A 239 -23.01 16.87 36.82
N SER A 240 -23.22 16.76 35.51
CA SER A 240 -24.52 16.96 34.87
C SER A 240 -25.35 15.68 34.80
N VAL A 241 -24.72 14.50 34.78
CA VAL A 241 -25.41 13.22 34.52
C VAL A 241 -25.11 12.19 35.59
N ILE A 242 -23.85 11.78 35.74
CA ILE A 242 -23.50 10.59 36.53
C ILE A 242 -23.89 10.74 38.00
N ARG A 243 -23.64 11.91 38.62
CA ARG A 243 -24.03 12.17 40.02
C ARG A 243 -25.52 11.97 40.30
N LYS A 244 -26.37 12.26 39.32
CA LYS A 244 -27.81 12.10 39.43
C LYS A 244 -28.22 10.67 39.11
N GLU A 245 -27.79 10.18 37.95
CA GLU A 245 -28.19 8.88 37.42
C GLU A 245 -27.63 7.71 38.22
N PHE A 246 -26.50 7.85 38.93
CA PHE A 246 -25.85 6.79 39.74
C PHE A 246 -25.76 7.15 41.24
N SER A 247 -26.70 7.96 41.74
CA SER A 247 -26.66 8.47 43.11
C SER A 247 -26.64 7.38 44.19
N GLN A 248 -27.36 6.28 43.96
CA GLN A 248 -27.38 5.13 44.87
C GLN A 248 -26.05 4.39 44.88
N GLU A 249 -25.52 4.08 43.70
CA GLU A 249 -24.25 3.36 43.52
C GLU A 249 -23.06 4.17 44.07
N ILE A 250 -23.13 5.50 43.99
CA ILE A 250 -22.16 6.41 44.63
C ILE A 250 -22.29 6.34 46.16
N SER A 251 -23.52 6.39 46.70
CA SER A 251 -23.76 6.30 48.14
C SER A 251 -23.31 4.96 48.72
N ASP A 252 -23.47 3.87 47.96
CA ASP A 252 -23.09 2.52 48.35
C ASP A 252 -21.59 2.24 48.14
N GLY A 253 -20.84 3.20 47.56
CA GLY A 253 -19.40 3.08 47.32
C GLY A 253 -19.03 2.18 46.14
N VAL A 254 -20.01 1.79 45.31
CA VAL A 254 -19.82 1.03 44.06
C VAL A 254 -19.19 1.91 42.99
N VAL A 255 -19.62 3.16 42.88
CA VAL A 255 -19.01 4.16 41.99
C VAL A 255 -18.25 5.18 42.84
N GLN A 256 -16.92 5.11 42.81
CA GLN A 256 -16.06 6.01 43.59
C GLN A 256 -15.32 6.98 42.66
N LEU A 257 -15.46 8.28 42.90
CA LEU A 257 -14.64 9.28 42.21
C LEU A 257 -13.24 9.30 42.80
N LEU A 258 -12.24 9.18 41.95
CA LEU A 258 -10.83 9.28 42.32
C LEU A 258 -10.37 10.75 42.31
N HIS A 259 -9.42 11.06 43.17
CA HIS A 259 -8.71 12.32 43.29
C HIS A 259 -7.71 12.53 42.15
N THR A 260 -7.10 11.45 41.63
CA THR A 260 -6.20 11.52 40.48
C THR A 260 -6.91 12.14 39.28
N THR A 261 -6.27 13.14 38.68
CA THR A 261 -6.69 13.78 37.42
C THR A 261 -5.53 13.86 36.45
N ILE A 262 -5.84 14.13 35.19
CA ILE A 262 -4.84 14.44 34.18
C ILE A 262 -5.35 15.52 33.24
N SER A 263 -4.45 16.41 32.81
CA SER A 263 -4.75 17.39 31.78
C SER A 263 -5.08 16.67 30.45
N ALA A 264 -6.24 17.00 29.89
CA ALA A 264 -6.78 16.38 28.70
C ALA A 264 -7.19 17.44 27.68
N GLU A 265 -6.75 17.27 26.44
CA GLU A 265 -6.97 18.22 25.35
C GLU A 265 -8.16 17.74 24.49
N PRO A 266 -9.33 18.42 24.51
CA PRO A 266 -10.48 18.01 23.72
C PRO A 266 -10.19 18.14 22.22
N LEU A 267 -10.57 17.09 21.48
CA LEU A 267 -10.46 17.00 20.04
C LEU A 267 -11.79 17.39 19.38
N MET A 268 -11.86 17.42 18.04
CA MET A 268 -13.02 17.99 17.32
C MET A 268 -14.36 17.28 17.57
N SER A 269 -14.32 16.03 18.04
CA SER A 269 -15.52 15.30 18.48
C SER A 269 -16.11 15.77 19.81
N VAL A 270 -15.45 16.72 20.49
CA VAL A 270 -15.66 17.19 21.87
C VAL A 270 -15.37 16.11 22.93
N ARG A 271 -15.87 14.89 22.73
CA ARG A 271 -15.81 13.78 23.70
C ARG A 271 -14.58 12.89 23.57
N THR A 272 -13.80 13.04 22.51
CA THR A 272 -12.48 12.39 22.42
C THR A 272 -11.45 13.40 22.85
N VAL A 273 -10.58 12.99 23.76
CA VAL A 273 -9.49 13.82 24.28
C VAL A 273 -8.14 13.20 23.97
N ARG A 274 -7.12 14.02 23.76
CA ARG A 274 -5.72 13.60 23.88
C ARG A 274 -5.29 13.73 25.33
N VAL A 275 -4.58 12.72 25.83
CA VAL A 275 -3.96 12.73 27.15
C VAL A 275 -2.48 12.38 26.99
N SER A 276 -1.62 13.06 27.75
CA SER A 276 -0.21 12.70 27.89
C SER A 276 0.23 12.87 29.34
N ASP A 277 1.07 11.95 29.80
CA ASP A 277 1.67 11.97 31.13
C ASP A 277 3.17 12.32 31.10
N GLY A 278 3.65 12.86 29.97
CA GLY A 278 5.06 13.19 29.73
C GLY A 278 5.95 12.00 29.33
N VAL A 279 5.48 10.76 29.43
CA VAL A 279 6.20 9.56 28.95
C VAL A 279 5.49 8.93 27.76
N GLY A 280 4.16 8.90 27.80
CA GLY A 280 3.33 8.41 26.72
C GLY A 280 2.14 9.31 26.44
N SER A 281 1.35 8.92 25.46
CA SER A 281 0.17 9.63 24.98
C SER A 281 -0.88 8.65 24.46
N ALA A 282 -2.14 9.03 24.61
CA ALA A 282 -3.29 8.26 24.13
C ALA A 282 -4.47 9.16 23.79
N HIS A 283 -5.39 8.65 22.99
CA HIS A 283 -6.70 9.26 22.78
C HIS A 283 -7.76 8.50 23.59
N ILE A 284 -8.59 9.21 24.34
CA ILE A 284 -9.67 8.61 25.13
C ILE A 284 -11.01 9.14 24.64
N LYS A 285 -11.88 8.24 24.18
CA LYS A 285 -13.25 8.56 23.75
C LYS A 285 -14.20 8.33 24.92
N LEU A 286 -14.87 9.39 25.36
CA LEU A 286 -15.69 9.44 26.57
C LEU A 286 -17.19 9.40 26.23
N ALA A 287 -18.00 8.89 27.17
CA ALA A 287 -19.43 9.14 27.18
C ALA A 287 -19.72 10.62 27.51
N LEU A 288 -20.60 11.24 26.73
CA LEU A 288 -21.03 12.62 26.91
C LEU A 288 -22.50 12.75 26.50
N GLU A 289 -23.40 12.94 27.46
CA GLU A 289 -24.86 13.01 27.24
C GLU A 289 -25.29 14.37 26.69
N VAL A 290 -24.73 14.70 25.53
CA VAL A 290 -24.97 15.94 24.79
C VAL A 290 -25.31 15.54 23.36
N GLN A 291 -26.31 16.19 22.78
CA GLN A 291 -26.64 16.01 21.37
C GLN A 291 -25.67 16.82 20.52
N LEU A 292 -24.70 16.12 19.93
CA LEU A 292 -23.74 16.69 18.97
C LEU A 292 -24.12 16.21 17.58
N THR A 293 -24.28 17.15 16.64
CA THR A 293 -24.57 16.87 15.22
C THR A 293 -25.76 15.92 14.99
N GLY A 294 -26.81 16.04 15.83
CA GLY A 294 -28.09 15.34 15.68
C GLY A 294 -28.22 14.02 16.45
N ALA A 295 -27.23 13.60 17.24
CA ALA A 295 -27.33 12.41 18.09
C ALA A 295 -26.69 12.63 19.46
N VAL A 296 -27.30 12.04 20.49
CA VAL A 296 -26.74 11.96 21.84
C VAL A 296 -25.49 11.07 21.83
N ARG A 297 -24.44 11.50 22.53
CA ARG A 297 -23.10 10.92 22.40
C ARG A 297 -22.67 10.04 23.57
N GLY A 298 -23.33 8.89 23.74
CA GLY A 298 -22.89 7.82 24.66
C GLY A 298 -21.93 6.78 24.06
N ILE A 299 -21.51 5.80 24.87
CA ILE A 299 -20.73 4.61 24.47
C ILE A 299 -21.69 3.41 24.37
N SER A 300 -22.07 3.05 23.14
CA SER A 300 -22.99 1.94 22.86
C SER A 300 -22.32 0.56 23.01
N GLU A 301 -23.14 -0.49 23.02
CA GLU A 301 -22.68 -1.88 23.07
C GLU A 301 -21.81 -2.23 21.85
N GLY A 302 -22.21 -1.77 20.66
CA GLY A 302 -21.38 -1.90 19.47
C GLY A 302 -20.06 -1.13 19.59
N ALA A 303 -20.06 0.08 20.17
CA ALA A 303 -18.85 0.89 20.28
C ALA A 303 -17.75 0.19 21.12
N VAL A 304 -18.11 -0.57 22.16
CA VAL A 304 -17.12 -1.28 22.97
C VAL A 304 -16.49 -2.48 22.26
N LYS A 305 -17.03 -2.95 21.12
CA LYS A 305 -16.42 -4.02 20.31
C LYS A 305 -15.27 -3.54 19.43
N ALA A 306 -14.99 -2.23 19.38
CA ALA A 306 -13.95 -1.64 18.54
C ALA A 306 -12.53 -2.22 18.74
N PRO A 307 -12.09 -2.63 19.96
CA PRO A 307 -10.81 -3.30 20.14
C PRO A 307 -10.70 -4.65 19.44
N LEU A 308 -11.79 -5.42 19.38
CA LEU A 308 -11.79 -6.70 18.65
C LEU A 308 -11.66 -6.46 17.14
N ILE A 309 -12.35 -5.43 16.61
CA ILE A 309 -12.21 -5.03 15.21
C ILE A 309 -10.78 -4.59 14.90
N SER A 310 -10.12 -3.85 15.81
CA SER A 310 -8.71 -3.47 15.67
C SER A 310 -7.81 -4.70 15.49
N SER A 311 -7.97 -5.71 16.36
CA SER A 311 -7.18 -6.95 16.30
C SER A 311 -7.40 -7.74 15.01
N VAL A 312 -8.64 -7.77 14.51
CA VAL A 312 -8.98 -8.46 13.26
C VAL A 312 -8.33 -7.77 12.07
N ILE A 313 -8.44 -6.44 11.96
CA ILE A 313 -7.86 -5.72 10.82
C ILE A 313 -6.33 -5.72 10.88
N ASP A 314 -5.71 -5.65 12.07
CA ASP A 314 -4.25 -5.84 12.23
C ASP A 314 -3.80 -7.19 11.65
N SER A 315 -4.56 -8.26 11.94
CA SER A 315 -4.28 -9.60 11.41
C SER A 315 -4.45 -9.64 9.88
N ILE A 316 -5.48 -8.99 9.35
CA ILE A 316 -5.69 -8.85 7.90
C ILE A 316 -4.52 -8.14 7.23
N MET A 317 -4.09 -7.00 7.77
CA MET A 317 -2.98 -6.22 7.21
C MET A 317 -1.64 -6.96 7.27
N ALA A 318 -1.46 -7.84 8.26
CA ALA A 318 -0.28 -8.70 8.37
C ALA A 318 -0.27 -9.88 7.38
N LEU A 319 -1.45 -10.33 6.92
CA LEU A 319 -1.61 -11.42 5.94
C LEU A 319 -1.69 -10.90 4.50
N ASP A 320 -2.57 -9.95 4.23
CA ASP A 320 -2.78 -9.37 2.90
C ASP A 320 -2.15 -7.97 2.83
N SER A 321 -0.82 -7.97 2.86
CA SER A 321 -0.04 -6.73 2.76
C SER A 321 -0.20 -6.01 1.42
N GLY A 322 -0.62 -6.67 0.34
CA GLY A 322 -0.49 -6.13 -1.01
C GLY A 322 -1.37 -4.92 -1.32
N PHE A 323 -2.48 -4.74 -0.60
CA PHE A 323 -3.31 -3.52 -0.75
C PHE A 323 -2.81 -2.35 0.09
N VAL A 324 -1.88 -2.60 1.03
CA VAL A 324 -1.29 -1.59 1.91
C VAL A 324 -0.05 -1.03 1.21
N PRO A 325 -0.09 0.18 0.66
CA PRO A 325 1.09 0.76 0.02
C PRO A 325 2.24 0.95 1.01
N ARG A 326 3.48 0.85 0.54
CA ARG A 326 4.68 1.19 1.32
C ARG A 326 5.07 2.66 1.14
N THR A 327 5.60 3.25 2.21
CA THR A 327 6.25 4.57 2.18
C THR A 327 7.69 4.46 1.66
N PRO A 328 8.34 5.58 1.30
CA PRO A 328 9.78 5.62 1.01
C PRO A 328 10.67 5.19 2.17
N ASP A 329 10.16 5.14 3.41
CA ASP A 329 10.91 4.61 4.56
C ASP A 329 10.71 3.10 4.74
N ASP A 330 10.02 2.46 3.78
CA ASP A 330 9.54 1.08 3.88
C ASP A 330 8.70 0.84 5.13
N GLU A 331 7.71 1.69 5.38
CA GLU A 331 6.70 1.50 6.42
C GLU A 331 5.30 1.39 5.78
N PRO A 332 4.29 0.84 6.48
CA PRO A 332 2.91 0.87 6.01
C PRO A 332 2.44 2.31 5.81
N GLY A 333 2.00 2.63 4.59
CA GLY A 333 1.43 3.93 4.25
C GLY A 333 -0.02 4.11 4.72
N PHE A 334 -0.75 3.00 4.89
CA PHE A 334 -2.09 2.98 5.48
C PHE A 334 -2.05 2.26 6.82
N ASN A 335 -2.62 2.90 7.84
CA ASN A 335 -2.61 2.41 9.22
C ASN A 335 -4.00 2.61 9.85
N LEU A 336 -4.32 1.78 10.83
CA LEU A 336 -5.43 2.02 11.72
C LEU A 336 -4.93 2.58 13.05
N VAL A 337 -5.73 3.46 13.64
CA VAL A 337 -5.54 3.86 15.03
C VAL A 337 -6.31 2.89 15.91
N ARG A 338 -5.57 2.05 16.63
CA ARG A 338 -6.14 0.90 17.33
C ARG A 338 -6.86 1.32 18.60
N ASP A 339 -8.09 0.86 18.74
CA ASP A 339 -8.81 0.87 20.00
C ASP A 339 -8.26 -0.31 20.83
N LYS A 340 -7.71 -0.04 22.03
CA LYS A 340 -6.94 -1.03 22.81
C LYS A 340 -7.76 -1.64 23.93
N ALA A 341 -8.53 -0.79 24.60
CA ALA A 341 -9.44 -1.18 25.67
C ALA A 341 -10.73 -0.38 25.55
N ALA A 342 -11.85 -1.02 25.83
CA ALA A 342 -13.15 -0.38 25.95
C ALA A 342 -13.85 -0.87 27.20
N ILE A 343 -14.50 0.04 27.91
CA ILE A 343 -15.23 -0.25 29.15
C ILE A 343 -16.52 0.57 29.20
N ARG A 344 -17.61 -0.04 29.67
CA ARG A 344 -18.89 0.63 29.91
C ARG A 344 -19.60 0.00 31.09
N TRP A 345 -20.54 0.75 31.66
CA TRP A 345 -21.50 0.20 32.62
C TRP A 345 -22.34 -0.90 31.98
N ASP A 346 -22.56 -2.00 32.72
CA ASP A 346 -23.39 -3.12 32.29
C ASP A 346 -24.87 -2.81 32.52
N GLU A 347 -25.48 -2.16 31.54
CA GLU A 347 -26.91 -1.93 31.48
C GLU A 347 -27.38 -2.03 30.02
N SER A 348 -28.57 -2.59 29.82
CA SER A 348 -29.10 -2.89 28.49
C SER A 348 -30.05 -1.81 27.97
N THR A 349 -30.65 -0.99 28.85
CA THR A 349 -31.69 -0.03 28.48
C THR A 349 -31.51 1.35 29.14
N GLY A 350 -32.19 2.36 28.60
CA GLY A 350 -32.21 3.72 29.15
C GLY A 350 -30.87 4.45 29.06
N ILE A 351 -30.76 5.59 29.73
CA ILE A 351 -29.56 6.45 29.71
C ILE A 351 -28.31 5.73 30.27
N ARG A 352 -28.47 4.93 31.33
CA ARG A 352 -27.40 4.17 31.99
C ARG A 352 -26.69 3.19 31.05
N SER A 353 -27.36 2.74 29.99
CA SER A 353 -26.78 1.87 28.96
C SER A 353 -25.72 2.55 28.07
N HIS A 354 -25.44 3.84 28.20
CA HIS A 354 -24.45 4.50 27.35
C HIS A 354 -23.81 5.76 27.96
N CYS A 355 -24.33 6.28 29.06
CA CYS A 355 -23.85 7.52 29.68
C CYS A 355 -22.62 7.35 30.57
N LEU A 356 -22.16 6.12 30.82
CA LEU A 356 -20.94 5.82 31.57
C LEU A 356 -20.08 4.77 30.85
N GLY A 357 -18.98 5.21 30.25
CA GLY A 357 -18.03 4.36 29.56
C GLY A 357 -16.94 5.16 28.84
N ALA A 358 -15.89 4.45 28.43
CA ALA A 358 -14.77 5.01 27.71
C ALA A 358 -14.12 3.99 26.77
N ILE A 359 -13.45 4.49 25.74
CA ILE A 359 -12.59 3.70 24.85
C ILE A 359 -11.21 4.35 24.84
N LEU A 360 -10.18 3.56 25.16
CA LEU A 360 -8.78 3.95 25.13
C LEU A 360 -8.18 3.53 23.78
N ARG A 361 -7.58 4.50 23.09
CA ARG A 361 -7.06 4.39 21.74
C ARG A 361 -5.62 4.84 21.70
N GLU A 362 -4.83 4.19 20.86
CA GLU A 362 -3.47 4.64 20.59
C GLU A 362 -3.44 6.06 20.01
N ASP A 363 -2.37 6.78 20.28
CA ASP A 363 -2.16 8.08 19.68
C ASP A 363 -1.60 7.92 18.24
N PRO A 364 -2.31 8.40 17.20
CA PRO A 364 -1.85 8.31 15.81
C PRO A 364 -0.55 9.05 15.52
N ALA A 365 -0.18 10.02 16.36
CA ALA A 365 1.00 10.86 16.16
C ALA A 365 2.21 10.43 17.01
N ARG A 366 2.08 9.37 17.83
CA ARG A 366 3.12 8.91 18.77
C ARG A 366 4.47 8.65 18.11
N ASN A 367 4.46 8.09 16.90
CA ASN A 367 5.67 7.70 16.14
C ASN A 367 5.83 8.53 14.86
N VAL A 368 5.25 9.73 14.82
CA VAL A 368 5.46 10.66 13.70
C VAL A 368 6.84 11.30 13.84
N ARG A 369 7.58 11.33 12.73
CA ARG A 369 8.93 11.89 12.69
C ARG A 369 8.88 13.39 12.99
N SER A 370 9.87 13.90 13.72
CA SER A 370 10.05 15.34 13.91
C SER A 370 10.10 16.07 12.56
N GLY A 371 9.24 17.08 12.39
CA GLY A 371 9.10 17.86 11.16
C GLY A 371 7.94 17.39 10.26
N ASP A 372 7.52 16.13 10.35
CA ASP A 372 6.30 15.67 9.69
C ASP A 372 5.07 16.22 10.44
N VAL A 373 4.03 16.61 9.70
CA VAL A 373 2.80 17.21 10.26
C VAL A 373 1.67 16.20 10.17
N ALA A 374 1.21 15.70 11.32
CA ALA A 374 0.01 14.89 11.41
C ALA A 374 -1.21 15.79 11.66
N LEU A 375 -2.21 15.71 10.78
CA LEU A 375 -3.46 16.46 10.93
C LEU A 375 -4.65 15.64 10.39
N PRO A 376 -5.87 15.80 10.96
CA PRO A 376 -7.05 15.25 10.33
C PRO A 376 -7.34 15.99 9.02
N VAL A 377 -7.87 15.28 8.02
CA VAL A 377 -8.25 15.87 6.73
C VAL A 377 -9.22 17.05 6.91
N ALA A 378 -10.05 17.05 7.96
CA ALA A 378 -10.89 18.18 8.32
C ALA A 378 -10.12 19.50 8.54
N THR A 379 -8.87 19.44 9.05
CA THR A 379 -8.02 20.63 9.21
C THR A 379 -7.64 21.23 7.87
N LEU A 380 -7.42 20.41 6.83
CA LEU A 380 -7.11 20.90 5.48
C LEU A 380 -8.28 21.70 4.88
N ILE A 381 -9.52 21.28 5.17
CA ILE A 381 -10.75 21.93 4.68
C ILE A 381 -11.08 23.19 5.52
N ALA A 382 -10.59 23.25 6.76
CA ALA A 382 -10.90 24.34 7.67
C ALA A 382 -10.29 25.66 7.22
N ARG A 383 -10.86 26.76 7.75
CA ARG A 383 -10.29 28.10 7.59
C ARG A 383 -9.01 28.24 8.42
N ASN A 384 -7.94 28.66 7.79
CA ASN A 384 -6.73 29.10 8.47
C ASN A 384 -7.05 30.41 9.22
N PRO A 385 -6.97 30.45 10.57
CA PRO A 385 -7.31 31.63 11.34
C PRO A 385 -6.35 32.81 11.12
N LEU A 386 -5.15 32.58 10.57
CA LEU A 386 -4.16 33.63 10.34
C LEU A 386 -4.38 34.37 9.03
N THR A 387 -4.80 33.66 7.98
CA THR A 387 -4.97 34.21 6.61
C THR A 387 -6.43 34.44 6.26
N GLY A 388 -7.34 33.61 6.79
CA GLY A 388 -8.74 33.54 6.39
C GLY A 388 -9.00 32.62 5.19
N ASN A 389 -7.97 32.05 4.56
CA ASN A 389 -8.10 31.08 3.47
C ASN A 389 -8.37 29.66 3.99
N CYS A 390 -8.71 28.74 3.10
CA CYS A 390 -8.67 27.30 3.38
C CYS A 390 -7.22 26.85 3.62
N VAL A 391 -6.98 26.01 4.64
CA VAL A 391 -5.63 25.51 4.98
C VAL A 391 -4.99 24.75 3.81
N PHE A 392 -5.76 23.97 3.06
CA PHE A 392 -5.22 23.22 1.91
C PHE A 392 -4.78 24.17 0.78
N LYS A 393 -5.52 25.26 0.57
CA LYS A 393 -5.14 26.27 -0.41
C LYS A 393 -3.81 26.93 -0.02
N ASP A 394 -3.68 27.32 1.26
CA ASP A 394 -2.43 27.88 1.78
C ASP A 394 -1.26 26.90 1.65
N LEU A 395 -1.47 25.61 1.93
CA LEU A 395 -0.47 24.55 1.73
C LEU A 395 -0.05 24.42 0.26
N ALA A 396 -1.03 24.34 -0.65
CA ALA A 396 -0.77 24.14 -2.07
C ALA A 396 -0.03 25.36 -2.68
N GLU A 397 -0.46 26.58 -2.38
CA GLU A 397 0.19 27.81 -2.86
C GLU A 397 1.59 27.99 -2.27
N GLU A 398 1.81 27.62 -1.00
CA GLU A 398 3.12 27.67 -0.36
C GLU A 398 4.10 26.69 -1.02
N LEU A 399 3.73 25.43 -1.16
CA LEU A 399 4.65 24.39 -1.65
C LEU A 399 4.91 24.47 -3.14
N SER A 400 3.93 24.92 -3.91
CA SER A 400 4.11 25.15 -5.36
C SER A 400 5.14 26.25 -5.60
N ARG A 401 5.11 27.33 -4.81
CA ARG A 401 6.13 28.39 -4.84
C ARG A 401 7.52 27.91 -4.40
N ARG A 402 7.60 27.07 -3.36
CA ARG A 402 8.88 26.53 -2.88
C ARG A 402 9.52 25.53 -3.86
N SER A 403 8.69 24.74 -4.53
CA SER A 403 9.13 23.65 -5.40
C SER A 403 9.28 24.07 -6.86
N CYS A 404 8.89 25.30 -7.21
CA CYS A 404 8.81 25.79 -8.60
C CYS A 404 7.97 24.86 -9.52
N VAL A 405 6.88 24.31 -8.98
CA VAL A 405 5.91 23.47 -9.69
C VAL A 405 4.59 24.23 -9.76
N GLU A 406 3.84 24.06 -10.85
CA GLU A 406 2.50 24.63 -10.98
C GLU A 406 1.57 24.06 -9.91
N THR A 407 0.73 24.91 -9.31
CA THR A 407 -0.17 24.51 -8.21
C THR A 407 -1.10 23.37 -8.61
N GLU A 408 -1.54 23.35 -9.87
CA GLU A 408 -2.40 22.31 -10.41
C GLU A 408 -1.72 20.94 -10.43
N ASP A 409 -0.46 20.90 -10.87
CA ASP A 409 0.33 19.68 -10.89
C ASP A 409 0.55 19.16 -9.46
N PHE A 410 0.91 20.04 -8.52
CA PHE A 410 1.07 19.69 -7.09
C PHE A 410 -0.21 19.07 -6.52
N ILE A 411 -1.37 19.71 -6.75
CA ILE A 411 -2.66 19.22 -6.26
C ILE A 411 -2.96 17.84 -6.86
N GLU A 412 -2.72 17.65 -8.16
CA GLU A 412 -2.94 16.37 -8.83
C GLU A 412 -2.04 15.26 -8.26
N GLU A 413 -0.78 15.57 -7.93
CA GLU A 413 0.09 14.65 -7.21
C GLU A 413 -0.39 14.32 -5.80
N TRP A 414 -0.81 15.36 -5.06
CA TRP A 414 -1.26 15.24 -3.69
C TRP A 414 -2.46 14.31 -3.59
N PHE A 415 -3.46 14.49 -4.47
CA PHE A 415 -4.61 13.58 -4.55
C PHE A 415 -4.24 12.19 -5.05
N SER A 416 -3.28 12.06 -5.97
CA SER A 416 -2.77 10.74 -6.39
C SER A 416 -2.12 10.00 -5.23
N ALA A 417 -1.35 10.69 -4.38
CA ALA A 417 -0.76 10.12 -3.18
C ALA A 417 -1.83 9.73 -2.17
N LEU A 418 -2.83 10.59 -1.92
CA LEU A 418 -3.98 10.26 -1.07
C LEU A 418 -4.79 9.07 -1.61
N GLY A 419 -5.04 9.01 -2.91
CA GLY A 419 -5.71 7.90 -3.59
C GLY A 419 -5.01 6.56 -3.35
N ARG A 420 -3.67 6.55 -3.48
CA ARG A 420 -2.85 5.38 -3.17
C ARG A 420 -2.93 5.00 -1.69
N LEU A 421 -2.82 5.97 -0.79
CA LEU A 421 -2.73 5.76 0.66
C LEU A 421 -4.07 5.45 1.33
N LEU A 422 -5.21 5.89 0.78
CA LEU A 422 -6.52 5.77 1.42
C LEU A 422 -7.53 4.99 0.57
N PHE A 423 -7.72 5.34 -0.70
CA PHE A 423 -8.80 4.75 -1.51
C PHE A 423 -8.54 3.29 -1.84
N VAL A 424 -7.29 2.95 -2.19
CA VAL A 424 -6.91 1.56 -2.48
C VAL A 424 -7.11 0.66 -1.24
N PRO A 425 -6.55 0.97 -0.06
CA PRO A 425 -6.80 0.16 1.14
C PRO A 425 -8.27 0.10 1.59
N ALA A 426 -8.99 1.23 1.55
CA ALA A 426 -10.39 1.27 1.97
C ALA A 426 -11.29 0.43 1.05
N SER A 427 -11.08 0.50 -0.27
CA SER A 427 -11.81 -0.32 -1.23
C SER A 427 -11.41 -1.80 -1.16
N ALA A 428 -10.15 -2.12 -0.87
CA ALA A 428 -9.69 -3.49 -0.68
C ALA A 428 -10.29 -4.13 0.58
N LEU A 429 -10.32 -3.43 1.72
CA LEU A 429 -10.98 -3.91 2.95
C LEU A 429 -12.49 -4.13 2.72
N LEU A 430 -13.14 -3.24 1.96
CA LEU A 430 -14.56 -3.40 1.62
C LEU A 430 -14.79 -4.58 0.66
N GLY A 431 -14.02 -4.67 -0.42
CA GLY A 431 -14.23 -5.64 -1.50
C GLY A 431 -13.72 -7.05 -1.19
N ARG A 432 -12.54 -7.17 -0.59
CA ARG A 432 -11.90 -8.47 -0.31
C ARG A 432 -12.31 -9.05 1.04
N TRP A 433 -12.63 -8.19 2.01
CA TRP A 433 -12.91 -8.59 3.38
C TRP A 433 -14.35 -8.26 3.83
N GLY A 434 -15.12 -7.45 3.11
CA GLY A 434 -16.45 -7.06 3.56
C GLY A 434 -16.43 -6.15 4.79
N ILE A 435 -15.38 -5.36 4.97
CA ILE A 435 -15.20 -4.42 6.07
C ILE A 435 -15.41 -3.00 5.56
N ALA A 436 -16.48 -2.36 6.00
CA ALA A 436 -16.76 -0.96 5.71
C ALA A 436 -16.20 -0.07 6.82
N LEU A 437 -15.11 0.62 6.51
CA LEU A 437 -14.58 1.71 7.33
C LEU A 437 -15.45 2.98 7.18
N GLU A 438 -15.25 3.96 8.07
CA GLU A 438 -15.90 5.27 7.99
C GLU A 438 -14.87 6.41 7.83
N PRO A 439 -14.12 6.46 6.69
CA PRO A 439 -13.03 7.40 6.47
C PRO A 439 -13.54 8.80 6.06
N HIS A 440 -14.21 9.50 6.97
CA HIS A 440 -14.61 10.90 6.77
C HIS A 440 -13.51 11.87 7.23
N PRO A 441 -13.58 13.19 6.91
CA PRO A 441 -12.49 14.14 7.18
C PRO A 441 -11.94 14.16 8.61
N GLN A 442 -12.81 13.96 9.61
CA GLN A 442 -12.41 13.88 11.03
C GLN A 442 -11.70 12.56 11.41
N ASN A 443 -12.00 11.44 10.73
CA ASN A 443 -11.51 10.10 11.08
C ASN A 443 -10.27 9.69 10.28
N VAL A 444 -9.87 10.51 9.31
CA VAL A 444 -8.67 10.30 8.50
C VAL A 444 -7.63 11.32 8.93
N VAL A 445 -6.55 10.85 9.55
CA VAL A 445 -5.35 11.65 9.86
C VAL A 445 -4.33 11.40 8.76
N VAL A 446 -3.94 12.46 8.06
CA VAL A 446 -2.85 12.41 7.08
C VAL A 446 -1.58 12.93 7.74
N VAL A 447 -0.49 12.19 7.57
CA VAL A 447 0.86 12.63 7.92
C VAL A 447 1.48 13.20 6.67
N LEU A 448 1.77 14.49 6.71
CA LEU A 448 2.42 15.22 5.65
C LEU A 448 3.93 15.26 5.91
N ARG A 449 4.71 14.77 4.94
CA ARG A 449 6.16 14.97 4.89
C ARG A 449 6.45 15.94 3.78
N ASP A 450 7.12 17.05 4.11
CA ASP A 450 7.35 18.15 3.17
C ASP A 450 6.04 18.59 2.48
N GLY A 451 4.93 18.56 3.24
CA GLY A 451 3.55 18.84 2.82
C GLY A 451 2.89 17.87 1.83
N MET A 452 3.55 16.77 1.46
CA MET A 452 2.97 15.68 0.67
C MET A 452 2.43 14.54 1.55
N PRO A 453 1.32 13.87 1.17
CA PRO A 453 0.80 12.72 1.92
C PRO A 453 1.82 11.59 1.96
N HIS A 454 2.30 11.28 3.17
CA HIS A 454 3.30 10.24 3.41
C HIS A 454 2.65 8.99 4.04
N LYS A 455 1.78 9.19 5.04
CA LYS A 455 0.99 8.13 5.68
C LYS A 455 -0.44 8.60 5.93
N VAL A 456 -1.34 7.65 6.07
CA VAL A 456 -2.73 7.86 6.51
C VAL A 456 -3.04 6.93 7.67
N PHE A 457 -3.73 7.47 8.67
CA PHE A 457 -4.31 6.76 9.78
C PHE A 457 -5.84 6.89 9.74
N VAL A 458 -6.55 5.77 9.79
CA VAL A 458 -8.01 5.76 9.95
C VAL A 458 -8.36 5.36 11.38
N ARG A 459 -9.24 6.13 12.03
CA ARG A 459 -9.66 5.92 13.43
C ARG A 459 -11.17 5.77 13.56
N ASP A 460 -11.60 5.46 14.78
CA ASP A 460 -13.00 5.27 15.20
C ASP A 460 -13.68 4.02 14.62
N LEU A 461 -13.21 2.85 15.05
CA LEU A 461 -13.72 1.57 14.54
C LEU A 461 -15.11 1.21 15.09
N GLY A 462 -15.60 1.91 16.11
CA GLY A 462 -16.98 1.78 16.59
C GLY A 462 -18.05 2.22 15.58
N GLY A 463 -17.65 2.91 14.51
CA GLY A 463 -18.52 3.28 13.37
C GLY A 463 -18.49 2.31 12.19
N CYS A 464 -17.58 1.32 12.20
CA CYS A 464 -17.40 0.38 11.09
C CYS A 464 -18.62 -0.53 10.89
N ARG A 465 -18.69 -1.21 9.74
CA ARG A 465 -19.62 -2.32 9.50
C ARG A 465 -18.88 -3.54 8.98
N LEU A 466 -19.28 -4.71 9.47
CA LEU A 466 -18.79 -6.01 9.02
C LEU A 466 -19.92 -6.72 8.30
N TRP A 467 -19.65 -7.22 7.10
CA TRP A 467 -20.61 -8.02 6.36
C TRP A 467 -20.71 -9.42 6.98
N SER A 468 -21.81 -9.68 7.65
CA SER A 468 -22.07 -10.93 8.39
C SER A 468 -22.07 -12.19 7.52
N GLN A 469 -22.32 -12.05 6.23
CA GLN A 469 -22.31 -13.14 5.24
C GLN A 469 -21.17 -12.98 4.22
N GLY A 470 -20.22 -12.09 4.51
CA GLY A 470 -19.15 -11.72 3.59
C GLY A 470 -17.89 -12.55 3.74
N PRO A 471 -16.85 -12.22 2.95
CA PRO A 471 -15.59 -12.96 2.93
C PRO A 471 -14.91 -13.10 4.30
N LEU A 472 -15.03 -12.10 5.18
CA LEU A 472 -14.45 -12.17 6.53
C LEU A 472 -15.04 -13.31 7.35
N ALA A 473 -16.33 -13.63 7.20
CA ALA A 473 -16.97 -14.72 7.94
C ALA A 473 -16.42 -16.10 7.52
N GLU A 474 -15.94 -16.21 6.28
CA GLU A 474 -15.34 -17.43 5.74
C GLU A 474 -13.87 -17.59 6.18
N HIS A 475 -13.18 -16.50 6.52
CA HIS A 475 -11.77 -16.49 6.87
C HIS A 475 -11.52 -16.81 8.36
N SER A 476 -10.44 -17.54 8.64
CA SER A 476 -9.87 -17.80 9.98
C SER A 476 -9.73 -16.56 10.87
N VAL A 477 -9.21 -15.44 10.36
CA VAL A 477 -9.03 -14.20 11.14
C VAL A 477 -10.35 -13.49 11.49
N GLY A 478 -11.43 -13.79 10.77
CA GLY A 478 -12.76 -13.24 11.03
C GLY A 478 -13.62 -14.11 11.96
N ARG A 479 -13.08 -15.24 12.45
CA ARG A 479 -13.82 -16.15 13.32
C ARG A 479 -14.12 -15.49 14.66
N GLY A 480 -15.37 -15.65 15.13
CA GLY A 480 -15.82 -15.13 16.41
C GLY A 480 -16.22 -13.66 16.36
N ILE A 481 -15.54 -12.80 15.59
CA ILE A 481 -15.90 -11.37 15.54
C ILE A 481 -17.31 -11.16 14.99
N ILE A 482 -17.75 -11.93 13.98
CA ILE A 482 -19.10 -11.81 13.42
C ILE A 482 -20.17 -12.12 14.47
N ASP A 483 -19.92 -13.12 15.32
CA ASP A 483 -20.83 -13.49 16.42
C ASP A 483 -20.78 -12.43 17.54
N GLU A 484 -19.60 -11.92 17.88
CA GLU A 484 -19.39 -10.89 18.89
C GLU A 484 -20.06 -9.55 18.55
N VAL A 485 -20.20 -9.23 17.27
CA VAL A 485 -20.87 -8.00 16.82
C VAL A 485 -22.33 -8.24 16.43
N ALA A 486 -22.82 -9.48 16.46
CA ALA A 486 -24.17 -9.82 16.08
C ALA A 486 -25.19 -9.04 16.93
N GLY A 487 -26.26 -8.54 16.31
CA GLY A 487 -27.28 -7.73 16.99
C GLY A 487 -26.87 -6.28 17.26
N THR A 488 -25.60 -5.92 17.08
CA THR A 488 -25.15 -4.53 17.15
C THR A 488 -25.26 -3.84 15.79
N ALA A 489 -25.19 -2.51 15.79
CA ALA A 489 -25.13 -1.73 14.56
C ALA A 489 -23.89 -2.05 13.70
N LEU A 490 -22.86 -2.72 14.22
CA LEU A 490 -21.66 -3.07 13.46
C LEU A 490 -21.90 -4.22 12.46
N SER A 491 -22.93 -5.03 12.64
CA SER A 491 -23.24 -6.15 11.75
C SER A 491 -24.15 -5.71 10.60
N GLU A 492 -23.73 -5.91 9.36
CA GLU A 492 -24.53 -5.64 8.16
C GLU A 492 -24.80 -6.95 7.40
N LYS A 493 -26.00 -7.08 6.84
CA LYS A 493 -26.42 -8.23 6.02
C LYS A 493 -26.51 -7.87 4.53
N ASP A 494 -26.84 -6.61 4.24
CA ASP A 494 -27.01 -6.09 2.89
C ASP A 494 -25.68 -5.54 2.35
N ALA A 495 -25.19 -6.16 1.26
CA ALA A 495 -23.93 -5.78 0.64
C ALA A 495 -23.97 -4.35 0.07
N LEU A 496 -25.09 -3.89 -0.48
CA LEU A 496 -25.19 -2.55 -1.05
C LEU A 496 -25.15 -1.48 0.06
N ARG A 497 -25.86 -1.69 1.17
CA ARG A 497 -25.78 -0.79 2.34
C ARG A 497 -24.38 -0.75 2.95
N LEU A 498 -23.68 -1.89 2.95
CA LEU A 498 -22.27 -1.97 3.34
C LEU A 498 -21.38 -1.10 2.43
N VAL A 499 -21.56 -1.18 1.11
CA VAL A 499 -20.80 -0.35 0.16
C VAL A 499 -21.09 1.13 0.37
N ASP A 500 -22.38 1.51 0.45
CA ASP A 500 -22.80 2.90 0.63
C ASP A 500 -22.32 3.49 1.97
N LYS A 501 -22.08 2.64 2.98
CA LYS A 501 -21.48 3.04 4.27
C LYS A 501 -20.03 3.53 4.13
N VAL A 502 -19.23 3.02 3.19
CA VAL A 502 -17.88 3.53 2.89
C VAL A 502 -17.92 4.65 1.86
N PHE A 503 -18.74 4.46 0.83
CA PHE A 503 -18.74 5.32 -0.35
C PHE A 503 -19.15 6.75 0.00
N TYR A 504 -20.16 6.93 0.85
CA TYR A 504 -20.56 8.26 1.34
C TYR A 504 -19.44 9.00 2.11
N PRO A 505 -18.88 8.47 3.23
CA PRO A 505 -17.84 9.20 3.97
C PRO A 505 -16.56 9.42 3.17
N LEU A 506 -16.16 8.47 2.31
CA LEU A 506 -14.93 8.58 1.52
C LEU A 506 -15.06 9.54 0.33
N VAL A 507 -16.14 9.41 -0.46
CA VAL A 507 -16.26 10.14 -1.73
C VAL A 507 -17.11 11.40 -1.56
N ALA A 508 -18.33 11.27 -1.05
CA ALA A 508 -19.23 12.42 -0.93
C ALA A 508 -18.79 13.41 0.17
N ASN A 509 -18.20 12.93 1.26
CA ASN A 509 -17.80 13.77 2.39
C ASN A 509 -16.31 14.12 2.40
N LEU A 510 -15.41 13.15 2.22
CA LEU A 510 -13.97 13.45 2.25
C LEU A 510 -13.48 14.03 0.92
N TYR A 511 -13.62 13.27 -0.17
CA TYR A 511 -13.04 13.65 -1.46
C TYR A 511 -13.66 14.93 -2.04
N ARG A 512 -14.99 14.98 -2.12
CA ARG A 512 -15.70 16.13 -2.70
C ARG A 512 -15.43 17.42 -1.93
N ASN A 513 -15.50 17.38 -0.59
CA ASN A 513 -15.23 18.58 0.20
C ASN A 513 -13.77 19.06 0.07
N LEU A 514 -12.79 18.16 -0.10
CA LEU A 514 -11.42 18.57 -0.41
C LEU A 514 -11.32 19.28 -1.77
N LEU A 515 -11.96 18.73 -2.81
CA LEU A 515 -12.00 19.37 -4.14
C LEU A 515 -12.69 20.75 -4.07
N ASP A 516 -13.86 20.82 -3.42
CA ASP A 516 -14.64 22.04 -3.27
C ASP A 516 -13.83 23.12 -2.53
N SER A 517 -13.05 22.72 -1.51
CA SER A 517 -12.21 23.65 -0.72
C SER A 517 -11.08 24.32 -1.51
N LEU A 518 -10.71 23.75 -2.65
CA LEU A 518 -9.66 24.25 -3.54
C LEU A 518 -10.21 25.09 -4.71
N SER A 519 -11.54 25.11 -4.93
CA SER A 519 -12.19 25.82 -6.03
C SER A 519 -11.60 25.47 -7.42
N LEU A 520 -11.38 24.17 -7.65
CA LEU A 520 -10.78 23.67 -8.89
C LEU A 520 -11.74 23.76 -10.09
N GLU A 521 -11.17 23.95 -11.27
CA GLU A 521 -11.91 23.91 -12.54
C GLU A 521 -12.26 22.47 -12.93
N LYS A 522 -13.35 22.30 -13.69
CA LYS A 522 -13.85 20.96 -14.09
C LYS A 522 -12.77 20.05 -14.72
N PRO A 523 -11.91 20.51 -15.65
CA PRO A 523 -10.88 19.65 -16.25
C PRO A 523 -9.84 19.14 -15.23
N GLN A 524 -9.54 19.93 -14.20
CA GLN A 524 -8.60 19.53 -13.13
C GLN A 524 -9.22 18.43 -12.27
N ILE A 525 -10.50 18.59 -11.89
CA ILE A 525 -11.27 17.58 -11.16
C ILE A 525 -11.33 16.28 -11.96
N GLU A 526 -11.59 16.35 -13.27
CA GLU A 526 -11.59 15.18 -14.16
C GLU A 526 -10.22 14.48 -14.20
N SER A 527 -9.11 15.24 -14.29
CA SER A 527 -7.75 14.69 -14.27
C SER A 527 -7.45 13.95 -12.96
N ILE A 528 -7.72 14.58 -11.82
CA ILE A 528 -7.54 14.00 -10.48
C ILE A 528 -8.38 12.73 -10.33
N SER A 529 -9.66 12.82 -10.70
CA SER A 529 -10.61 11.72 -10.54
C SER A 529 -10.26 10.54 -11.45
N THR A 530 -9.76 10.79 -12.66
CA THR A 530 -9.25 9.76 -13.57
C THR A 530 -8.12 8.95 -12.94
N LYS A 531 -7.17 9.63 -12.26
CA LYS A 531 -6.04 8.96 -11.58
C LYS A 531 -6.51 8.08 -10.43
N ILE A 532 -7.40 8.58 -9.58
CA ILE A 532 -7.96 7.80 -8.46
C ILE A 532 -8.77 6.60 -8.99
N SER A 533 -9.58 6.82 -10.02
CA SER A 533 -10.38 5.78 -10.67
C SER A 533 -9.51 4.66 -11.25
N TYR A 534 -8.37 5.03 -11.84
CA TYR A 534 -7.40 4.07 -12.34
C TYR A 534 -6.75 3.25 -11.22
N LEU A 535 -6.44 3.85 -10.07
CA LEU A 535 -5.93 3.13 -8.90
C LEU A 535 -6.95 2.10 -8.38
N LEU A 536 -8.23 2.48 -8.29
CA LEU A 536 -9.32 1.59 -7.89
C LEU A 536 -9.50 0.43 -8.89
N ALA A 537 -9.49 0.72 -10.20
CA ALA A 537 -9.58 -0.31 -11.22
C ALA A 537 -8.40 -1.29 -11.18
N ARG A 538 -7.19 -0.82 -10.87
CA ARG A 538 -6.03 -1.70 -10.69
C ARG A 538 -6.21 -2.65 -9.51
N GLU A 539 -6.72 -2.17 -8.38
CA GLU A 539 -6.97 -3.02 -7.21
C GLU A 539 -8.09 -4.05 -7.48
N TYR A 540 -9.13 -3.66 -8.22
CA TYR A 540 -10.15 -4.61 -8.73
C TYR A 540 -9.52 -5.74 -9.54
N TRP A 541 -8.69 -5.40 -10.53
CA TRP A 541 -8.06 -6.40 -11.41
C TRP A 541 -7.04 -7.26 -10.68
N ARG A 542 -6.27 -6.68 -9.75
CA ARG A 542 -5.40 -7.45 -8.86
C ARG A 542 -6.21 -8.46 -8.05
N SER A 543 -7.33 -8.04 -7.47
CA SER A 543 -8.19 -8.93 -6.66
C SER A 543 -8.81 -10.06 -7.47
N ARG A 544 -9.05 -9.85 -8.77
CA ARG A 544 -9.50 -10.90 -9.70
C ARG A 544 -8.37 -11.77 -10.25
N ALA A 545 -7.12 -11.29 -10.26
CA ALA A 545 -6.01 -11.93 -10.94
C ALA A 545 -5.78 -13.37 -10.51
N ALA A 546 -5.97 -13.66 -9.23
CA ALA A 546 -5.77 -14.99 -8.68
C ALA A 546 -6.78 -16.06 -9.17
N LYS A 547 -7.73 -15.70 -10.05
CA LYS A 547 -8.82 -16.54 -10.58
C LYS A 547 -8.89 -16.56 -12.12
N PHE A 548 -7.86 -16.13 -12.85
CA PHE A 548 -7.84 -16.18 -14.32
C PHE A 548 -7.71 -17.64 -14.83
N GLY A 549 -8.83 -18.28 -15.21
CA GLY A 549 -8.93 -19.68 -15.66
C GLY A 549 -10.30 -20.10 -16.20
N ALA A 550 -10.38 -21.22 -16.93
CA ALA A 550 -11.43 -21.56 -17.91
C ALA A 550 -12.79 -22.04 -17.35
N GLU A 551 -13.87 -21.61 -18.00
CA GLU A 551 -15.24 -22.18 -17.98
C GLU A 551 -16.01 -22.23 -16.65
N SER A 552 -15.84 -21.26 -15.73
CA SER A 552 -16.91 -20.98 -14.76
C SER A 552 -17.57 -19.62 -15.05
N PRO A 553 -18.67 -19.60 -15.82
CA PRO A 553 -19.54 -18.43 -15.92
C PRO A 553 -20.37 -18.19 -14.63
N MET A 554 -20.16 -18.98 -13.56
CA MET A 554 -20.71 -18.65 -12.25
C MET A 554 -19.73 -17.79 -11.47
N GLU A 555 -19.91 -16.47 -11.54
CA GLU A 555 -19.27 -15.53 -10.61
C GLU A 555 -19.62 -15.94 -9.18
N THR A 556 -18.60 -16.24 -8.36
CA THR A 556 -18.81 -16.55 -6.94
C THR A 556 -19.46 -15.35 -6.23
N PRO A 557 -20.16 -15.52 -5.11
CA PRO A 557 -20.70 -14.38 -4.35
C PRO A 557 -19.66 -13.30 -4.03
N VAL A 558 -18.40 -13.71 -3.81
CA VAL A 558 -17.25 -12.80 -3.62
C VAL A 558 -16.93 -12.00 -4.89
N ASP A 559 -17.00 -12.61 -6.08
CA ASP A 559 -16.76 -11.91 -7.35
C ASP A 559 -17.87 -10.90 -7.66
N GLN A 560 -19.12 -11.28 -7.39
CA GLN A 560 -20.27 -10.39 -7.51
C GLN A 560 -20.15 -9.21 -6.54
N HIS A 561 -19.68 -9.45 -5.32
CA HIS A 561 -19.41 -8.39 -4.34
C HIS A 561 -18.27 -7.46 -4.78
N LEU A 562 -17.16 -8.00 -5.29
CA LEU A 562 -16.08 -7.18 -5.88
C LEU A 562 -16.61 -6.32 -7.03
N ALA A 563 -17.37 -6.91 -7.96
CA ALA A 563 -17.99 -6.17 -9.06
C ALA A 563 -18.96 -5.09 -8.56
N LEU A 564 -19.75 -5.38 -7.51
CA LEU A 564 -20.63 -4.40 -6.87
C LEU A 564 -19.85 -3.23 -6.26
N VAL A 565 -18.80 -3.51 -5.49
CA VAL A 565 -17.97 -2.49 -4.82
C VAL A 565 -17.33 -1.56 -5.85
N TYR A 566 -16.59 -2.12 -6.80
CA TYR A 566 -15.86 -1.30 -7.77
C TYR A 566 -16.77 -0.70 -8.84
N GLY A 567 -17.86 -1.39 -9.20
CA GLY A 567 -18.92 -0.85 -10.03
C GLY A 567 -19.62 0.34 -9.37
N ARG A 568 -19.83 0.32 -8.05
CA ARG A 568 -20.34 1.47 -7.31
C ARG A 568 -19.34 2.63 -7.26
N PHE A 569 -18.06 2.34 -7.02
CA PHE A 569 -17.01 3.36 -7.02
C PHE A 569 -16.83 4.05 -8.37
N LEU A 570 -16.94 3.32 -9.48
CA LEU A 570 -16.66 3.81 -10.83
C LEU A 570 -17.92 4.02 -11.69
N GLY A 571 -19.11 3.81 -11.12
CA GLY A 571 -20.39 4.06 -11.76
C GLY A 571 -20.75 5.55 -11.78
N SER A 572 -21.86 5.90 -12.41
CA SER A 572 -22.28 7.30 -12.61
C SER A 572 -22.94 7.96 -11.40
N GLU A 573 -23.43 7.16 -10.44
CA GLU A 573 -24.24 7.65 -9.32
C GLU A 573 -23.45 7.66 -8.00
N LEU A 574 -23.51 8.80 -7.30
CA LEU A 574 -22.97 9.01 -5.96
C LEU A 574 -24.14 9.15 -4.96
N PRO A 575 -24.34 8.19 -4.04
CA PRO A 575 -25.30 8.32 -2.96
C PRO A 575 -24.82 9.38 -1.96
N VAL A 576 -25.58 10.45 -1.83
CA VAL A 576 -25.40 11.52 -0.87
C VAL A 576 -26.52 11.41 0.17
N LYS A 577 -26.15 11.31 1.46
CA LYS A 577 -27.15 11.21 2.53
C LYS A 577 -28.05 12.44 2.55
N ARG A 578 -29.36 12.21 2.74
CA ARG A 578 -30.36 13.25 2.95
C ARG A 578 -30.36 13.71 4.39
N VAL A 579 -29.28 14.36 4.81
CA VAL A 579 -29.03 14.60 6.23
C VAL A 579 -30.06 15.60 6.81
N LEU A 580 -30.50 16.59 6.04
CA LEU A 580 -31.62 17.47 6.42
C LEU A 580 -32.97 16.75 6.31
N GLY A 581 -33.20 16.00 5.23
CA GLY A 581 -34.42 15.23 5.00
C GLY A 581 -34.71 14.22 6.11
N MET A 582 -33.70 13.47 6.55
CA MET A 582 -33.77 12.54 7.68
C MET A 582 -34.16 13.23 9.00
N ARG A 583 -33.78 14.51 9.19
CA ARG A 583 -34.22 15.30 10.36
C ARG A 583 -35.67 15.70 10.24
N LEU A 584 -36.09 16.11 9.05
CA LEU A 584 -37.47 16.50 8.78
C LEU A 584 -38.43 15.29 8.81
N SER A 585 -37.95 14.08 8.46
CA SER A 585 -38.78 12.87 8.52
C SER A 585 -38.91 12.25 9.92
N GLY A 586 -38.09 12.68 10.88
CA GLY A 586 -38.05 12.05 12.21
C GLY A 586 -37.17 10.81 12.28
N ALA A 587 -36.78 10.24 11.13
CA ALA A 587 -36.00 9.02 11.00
C ALA A 587 -34.48 9.29 11.13
N VAL A 588 -34.04 9.71 12.32
CA VAL A 588 -32.62 10.04 12.57
C VAL A 588 -31.72 8.79 12.52
N THR A 589 -32.30 7.59 12.64
CA THR A 589 -31.59 6.30 12.59
C THR A 589 -31.63 5.60 11.23
N GLU A 590 -32.55 5.96 10.34
CA GLU A 590 -32.64 5.37 8.99
C GLU A 590 -31.79 6.16 8.01
N GLN A 591 -31.10 5.49 7.08
CA GLN A 591 -30.24 6.18 6.11
C GLN A 591 -31.00 6.38 4.79
N GLU A 592 -31.35 7.63 4.49
CA GLU A 592 -31.90 8.03 3.20
C GLU A 592 -30.83 8.69 2.32
N TYR A 593 -30.95 8.50 1.01
CA TYR A 593 -30.00 8.99 0.03
C TYR A 593 -30.70 9.67 -1.16
N VAL A 594 -30.05 10.70 -1.69
CA VAL A 594 -30.25 11.22 -3.05
C VAL A 594 -29.01 10.90 -3.88
N PHE A 595 -29.14 10.89 -5.20
CA PHE A 595 -28.04 10.55 -6.10
C PHE A 595 -27.54 11.78 -6.83
N ALA A 596 -26.24 12.02 -6.75
CA ALA A 596 -25.52 13.03 -7.52
C ALA A 596 -24.63 12.35 -8.56
N HIS A 597 -24.05 13.12 -9.48
CA HIS A 597 -23.01 12.59 -10.37
C HIS A 597 -21.76 12.20 -9.58
N ASN A 598 -21.23 11.02 -9.85
CA ASN A 598 -20.01 10.53 -9.23
C ASN A 598 -18.77 11.08 -9.96
N PRO A 599 -17.91 11.86 -9.30
CA PRO A 599 -16.69 12.37 -9.94
C PRO A 599 -15.73 11.25 -10.37
N LEU A 600 -15.83 10.05 -9.78
CA LEU A 600 -14.98 8.89 -10.09
C LEU A 600 -15.54 8.01 -11.23
N GLU A 601 -16.56 8.45 -11.98
CA GLU A 601 -17.19 7.65 -13.04
C GLU A 601 -16.20 7.24 -14.15
N HIS A 602 -15.81 5.96 -14.20
CA HIS A 602 -14.91 5.36 -15.19
C HIS A 602 -15.15 3.84 -15.33
N GLU A 603 -16.39 3.39 -15.53
CA GLU A 603 -16.70 1.96 -15.67
C GLU A 603 -15.91 1.26 -16.80
N ASP A 604 -15.46 2.00 -17.81
CA ASP A 604 -14.65 1.47 -18.89
C ASP A 604 -13.28 0.94 -18.41
N PHE A 605 -12.78 1.42 -17.27
CA PHE A 605 -11.56 0.91 -16.64
C PHE A 605 -11.76 -0.51 -16.07
N LEU A 606 -12.96 -0.84 -15.61
CA LEU A 606 -13.33 -2.21 -15.21
C LEU A 606 -13.43 -3.17 -16.41
N LYS A 607 -13.37 -2.65 -17.64
CA LYS A 607 -13.35 -3.42 -18.89
C LYS A 607 -11.98 -3.38 -19.59
N GLN A 608 -10.97 -2.74 -18.97
CA GLN A 608 -9.61 -2.51 -19.52
C GLN A 608 -9.59 -1.85 -20.92
N GLN A 609 -10.66 -1.18 -21.36
CA GLN A 609 -10.73 -0.62 -22.72
C GLN A 609 -9.69 0.47 -22.95
N HIS A 610 -9.47 1.32 -21.94
CA HIS A 610 -8.45 2.37 -21.96
C HIS A 610 -7.04 1.82 -22.16
N VAL A 611 -6.66 0.79 -21.40
CA VAL A 611 -5.34 0.15 -21.50
C VAL A 611 -5.18 -0.45 -22.90
N ARG A 612 -6.18 -1.19 -23.39
CA ARG A 612 -6.16 -1.77 -24.74
C ARG A 612 -5.95 -0.70 -25.83
N ARG A 613 -6.65 0.45 -25.77
CA ARG A 613 -6.44 1.55 -26.74
C ARG A 613 -5.00 2.08 -26.73
N LYS A 614 -4.37 2.19 -25.56
CA LYS A 614 -2.97 2.63 -25.45
C LYS A 614 -1.98 1.57 -25.95
N ILE A 615 -2.26 0.29 -25.70
CA ILE A 615 -1.49 -0.83 -26.27
C ILE A 615 -1.56 -0.79 -27.81
N GLU A 616 -2.73 -0.55 -28.39
CA GLU A 616 -2.86 -0.42 -29.85
C GLU A 616 -2.05 0.78 -30.39
N ARG A 617 -2.01 1.90 -29.67
CA ARG A 617 -1.20 3.07 -30.05
C ARG A 617 0.30 2.77 -30.14
N ASN A 618 0.82 1.92 -29.24
CA ASN A 618 2.23 1.54 -29.19
C ASN A 618 2.57 0.34 -30.08
N ARG A 619 1.57 -0.31 -30.70
CA ARG A 619 1.76 -1.49 -31.55
C ARG A 619 2.69 -1.25 -32.75
N PRO A 620 2.57 -0.17 -33.54
CA PRO A 620 3.46 0.05 -34.70
C PRO A 620 4.94 0.16 -34.33
N TRP A 621 5.25 0.78 -33.19
CA TRP A 621 6.62 0.83 -32.68
C TRP A 621 7.12 -0.56 -32.29
N ALA A 622 6.29 -1.34 -31.60
CA ALA A 622 6.65 -2.69 -31.17
C ALA A 622 6.89 -3.61 -32.39
N GLU A 623 6.03 -3.51 -33.42
CA GLU A 623 6.17 -4.24 -34.69
C GLU A 623 7.51 -3.94 -35.34
N SER A 624 7.86 -2.66 -35.49
CA SER A 624 9.16 -2.25 -36.05
C SER A 624 10.34 -2.81 -35.26
N CYS A 625 10.27 -2.72 -33.92
CA CYS A 625 11.33 -3.24 -33.05
C CYS A 625 11.53 -4.76 -33.18
N VAL A 626 10.43 -5.52 -33.13
CA VAL A 626 10.48 -6.99 -33.24
C VAL A 626 10.91 -7.40 -34.65
N TYR A 627 10.37 -6.76 -35.68
CA TYR A 627 10.73 -7.03 -37.08
C TYR A 627 12.22 -6.83 -37.34
N ASN A 628 12.81 -5.72 -36.87
CA ASN A 628 14.24 -5.46 -37.03
C ASN A 628 15.10 -6.52 -36.34
N ARG A 629 14.73 -6.92 -35.11
CA ARG A 629 15.46 -7.96 -34.36
C ARG A 629 15.34 -9.33 -35.03
N VAL A 630 14.15 -9.69 -35.50
CA VAL A 630 13.90 -10.96 -36.21
C VAL A 630 14.70 -11.01 -37.51
N ASN A 631 14.72 -9.95 -38.31
CA ASN A 631 15.48 -9.92 -39.55
C ASN A 631 16.99 -9.99 -39.34
N ALA A 632 17.50 -9.28 -38.33
CA ALA A 632 18.92 -9.37 -37.97
C ALA A 632 19.29 -10.80 -37.57
N ALA A 633 18.51 -11.43 -36.67
CA ALA A 633 18.73 -12.81 -36.26
C ALA A 633 18.56 -13.81 -37.42
N ALA A 634 17.57 -13.63 -38.29
CA ALA A 634 17.32 -14.50 -39.44
C ALA A 634 18.46 -14.44 -40.45
N LYS A 635 19.04 -13.24 -40.67
CA LYS A 635 20.22 -13.07 -41.52
C LYS A 635 21.42 -13.82 -40.94
N ASP A 636 21.67 -13.68 -39.64
CA ASP A 636 22.79 -14.35 -38.96
C ASP A 636 22.60 -15.88 -38.92
N GLU A 637 21.36 -16.36 -38.85
CA GLU A 637 21.02 -17.80 -38.82
C GLU A 637 20.83 -18.40 -40.23
N GLY A 638 20.88 -17.59 -41.30
CA GLY A 638 20.70 -18.06 -42.68
C GLY A 638 19.27 -18.51 -43.03
N LEU A 639 18.26 -17.92 -42.39
CA LEU A 639 16.83 -18.29 -42.53
C LEU A 639 16.11 -17.47 -43.59
N SER A 640 15.18 -18.10 -44.31
CA SER A 640 14.31 -17.46 -45.30
C SER A 640 13.02 -16.90 -44.69
N ALA A 641 12.29 -16.06 -45.45
CA ALA A 641 11.00 -15.56 -45.01
C ALA A 641 9.95 -16.67 -44.79
N ASP A 642 10.02 -17.74 -45.59
CA ASP A 642 9.11 -18.89 -45.47
C ASP A 642 9.34 -19.63 -44.14
N ASP A 643 10.60 -19.76 -43.71
CA ASP A 643 10.97 -20.40 -42.44
C ASP A 643 10.35 -19.66 -41.23
N LEU A 644 10.31 -18.32 -41.29
CA LEU A 644 9.77 -17.48 -40.23
C LEU A 644 8.24 -17.59 -40.06
N THR A 645 7.53 -18.11 -41.06
CA THR A 645 6.07 -18.29 -40.99
C THR A 645 5.66 -19.19 -39.81
N VAL A 646 6.51 -20.16 -39.46
CA VAL A 646 6.32 -21.08 -38.31
C VAL A 646 6.29 -20.32 -36.97
N LEU A 647 6.97 -19.17 -36.90
CA LEU A 647 7.08 -18.33 -35.70
C LEU A 647 6.10 -17.16 -35.69
N SER A 648 5.19 -17.06 -36.67
CA SER A 648 4.27 -15.91 -36.81
C SER A 648 3.47 -15.59 -35.54
N GLU A 649 2.98 -16.62 -34.84
CA GLU A 649 2.24 -16.46 -33.59
C GLU A 649 3.13 -16.00 -32.43
N ASP A 650 4.35 -16.53 -32.33
CA ASP A 650 5.33 -16.11 -31.33
C ASP A 650 5.79 -14.65 -31.58
N ILE A 651 5.96 -14.26 -32.85
CA ILE A 651 6.26 -12.87 -33.26
C ILE A 651 5.10 -11.94 -32.87
N ARG A 652 3.86 -12.33 -33.14
CA ARG A 652 2.66 -11.57 -32.77
C ARG A 652 2.57 -11.40 -31.25
N ASN A 653 2.72 -12.49 -30.49
CA ASN A 653 2.68 -12.46 -29.03
C ASN A 653 3.80 -11.58 -28.44
N ALA A 654 5.02 -11.68 -28.96
CA ALA A 654 6.14 -10.85 -28.49
C ALA A 654 5.91 -9.36 -28.78
N THR A 655 5.32 -9.05 -29.94
CA THR A 655 4.96 -7.68 -30.34
C THR A 655 3.89 -7.10 -29.42
N GLU A 656 2.83 -7.85 -29.16
CA GLU A 656 1.73 -7.47 -28.28
C GLU A 656 2.22 -7.18 -26.86
N ASN A 657 3.05 -8.08 -26.31
CA ASN A 657 3.63 -7.91 -24.99
C ASN A 657 4.64 -6.76 -24.92
N LEU A 658 5.43 -6.53 -25.97
CA LEU A 658 6.34 -5.38 -26.03
C LEU A 658 5.57 -4.06 -26.02
N SER A 659 4.44 -3.99 -26.75
CA SER A 659 3.55 -2.83 -26.72
C SER A 659 2.89 -2.61 -25.35
N LEU A 660 2.45 -3.69 -24.70
CA LEU A 660 1.95 -3.65 -23.33
C LEU A 660 2.99 -3.09 -22.37
N VAL A 661 4.21 -3.64 -22.39
CA VAL A 661 5.29 -3.23 -21.48
C VAL A 661 5.60 -1.75 -21.66
N ARG A 662 5.74 -1.29 -22.91
CA ARG A 662 5.95 0.12 -23.21
C ARG A 662 4.82 0.99 -22.65
N THR A 663 3.57 0.59 -22.87
CA THR A 663 2.39 1.33 -22.42
C THR A 663 2.36 1.52 -20.92
N HIS A 664 2.67 0.48 -20.15
CA HIS A 664 2.70 0.57 -18.69
C HIS A 664 3.88 1.41 -18.17
N VAL A 665 5.06 1.28 -18.77
CA VAL A 665 6.22 2.09 -18.40
C VAL A 665 5.99 3.58 -18.70
N GLU A 666 5.44 3.92 -19.87
CA GLU A 666 5.05 5.30 -20.21
C GLU A 666 4.03 5.88 -19.21
N GLN A 667 3.06 5.08 -18.79
CA GLN A 667 2.07 5.50 -17.80
C GLN A 667 2.69 5.75 -16.43
N HIS A 668 3.66 4.95 -16.01
CA HIS A 668 4.29 5.08 -14.71
C HIS A 668 5.23 6.28 -14.62
N ILE A 669 6.08 6.47 -15.64
CA ILE A 669 7.00 7.63 -15.71
C ILE A 669 6.19 8.93 -15.92
N GLY A 670 5.07 8.84 -16.65
CA GLY A 670 4.24 9.99 -16.96
C GLY A 670 4.95 11.01 -17.85
N LYS A 671 4.67 12.30 -17.65
CA LYS A 671 5.30 13.40 -18.40
C LYS A 671 6.63 13.87 -17.80
N ARG A 672 7.09 13.25 -16.71
CA ARG A 672 8.29 13.74 -16.00
C ARG A 672 9.55 13.20 -16.62
N HIS A 673 10.40 14.10 -17.08
CA HIS A 673 11.74 13.78 -17.53
C HIS A 673 12.69 13.67 -16.33
N ARG A 674 12.58 12.60 -15.53
CA ARG A 674 13.57 12.25 -14.50
C ARG A 674 14.49 11.15 -15.04
N SER A 675 15.79 11.18 -14.69
CA SER A 675 16.66 10.05 -14.98
C SER A 675 16.28 8.84 -14.13
N LEU A 676 16.66 7.63 -14.55
CA LEU A 676 16.43 6.41 -13.76
C LEU A 676 17.02 6.56 -12.35
N TRP A 677 18.24 7.09 -12.26
CA TRP A 677 18.96 7.23 -11.01
C TRP A 677 18.25 8.16 -10.03
N THR A 678 17.70 9.28 -10.50
CA THR A 678 16.88 10.18 -9.67
C THR A 678 15.64 9.48 -9.12
N MET A 679 14.98 8.62 -9.90
CA MET A 679 13.82 7.87 -9.42
C MET A 679 14.20 6.81 -8.39
N LEU A 680 15.34 6.12 -8.59
CA LEU A 680 15.73 5.01 -7.74
C LEU A 680 16.40 5.44 -6.42
N GLN A 681 17.11 6.57 -6.38
CA GLN A 681 17.80 7.05 -5.17
C GLN A 681 16.84 7.42 -4.03
N GLU A 682 15.59 7.74 -4.36
CA GLU A 682 14.54 8.12 -3.40
C GLU A 682 13.85 6.89 -2.78
N LEU A 683 14.18 5.69 -3.24
CA LEU A 683 13.52 4.45 -2.86
C LEU A 683 14.41 3.57 -1.97
N PRO A 684 13.83 2.82 -1.02
CA PRO A 684 14.52 1.73 -0.34
C PRO A 684 15.11 0.73 -1.34
N SER A 685 16.25 0.10 -1.00
CA SER A 685 17.00 -0.76 -1.92
C SER A 685 16.18 -1.89 -2.55
N HIS A 686 15.24 -2.49 -1.82
CA HIS A 686 14.37 -3.55 -2.34
C HIS A 686 13.29 -3.01 -3.29
N GLU A 687 12.71 -1.84 -3.04
CA GLU A 687 11.75 -1.18 -3.94
C GLU A 687 12.46 -0.64 -5.19
N ALA A 688 13.67 -0.08 -5.05
CA ALA A 688 14.50 0.34 -6.16
C ALA A 688 14.80 -0.83 -7.11
N MET A 689 15.10 -2.01 -6.57
CA MET A 689 15.35 -3.24 -7.33
C MET A 689 14.15 -3.64 -8.21
N VAL A 690 12.96 -3.76 -7.62
CA VAL A 690 11.77 -4.19 -8.38
C VAL A 690 11.25 -3.09 -9.30
N THR A 691 11.37 -1.83 -8.90
CA THR A 691 11.03 -0.67 -9.74
C THR A 691 11.91 -0.64 -11.00
N ALA A 692 13.23 -0.85 -10.85
CA ALA A 692 14.13 -0.96 -11.99
C ALA A 692 13.74 -2.11 -12.94
N ASP A 693 13.44 -3.29 -12.39
CA ASP A 693 12.98 -4.45 -13.17
C ASP A 693 11.65 -4.16 -13.91
N SER A 694 10.71 -3.45 -13.27
CA SER A 694 9.43 -3.00 -13.86
C SER A 694 9.59 -1.99 -14.99
N LEU A 695 10.67 -1.20 -14.97
CA LEU A 695 11.02 -0.23 -16.01
C LEU A 695 11.73 -0.87 -17.22
N GLY A 696 12.13 -2.15 -17.14
CA GLY A 696 12.87 -2.84 -18.20
C GLY A 696 12.02 -3.23 -19.42
N ILE A 697 12.12 -2.47 -20.52
CA ILE A 697 11.34 -2.70 -21.77
C ILE A 697 12.06 -3.65 -22.75
N SER A 698 13.37 -3.55 -22.93
CA SER A 698 14.07 -4.22 -24.06
C SER A 698 14.09 -5.74 -23.97
N GLY A 699 14.06 -6.31 -22.75
CA GLY A 699 14.20 -7.74 -22.51
C GLY A 699 15.63 -8.25 -22.71
N HIS A 700 15.80 -9.51 -23.12
CA HIS A 700 17.10 -10.11 -23.47
C HIS A 700 17.75 -9.37 -24.65
N ASN A 701 19.07 -9.18 -24.63
CA ASN A 701 19.78 -8.38 -25.66
C ASN A 701 19.88 -9.06 -27.02
N VAL A 702 20.20 -10.35 -27.06
CA VAL A 702 20.36 -11.12 -28.31
C VAL A 702 19.12 -11.91 -28.74
N HIS A 703 18.09 -12.06 -27.89
CA HIS A 703 16.90 -12.84 -28.27
C HIS A 703 15.92 -11.98 -29.09
N PRO A 704 15.56 -12.37 -30.33
CA PRO A 704 14.72 -11.53 -31.19
C PRO A 704 13.31 -11.32 -30.65
N LEU A 705 12.73 -12.34 -30.02
CA LEU A 705 11.40 -12.31 -29.37
C LEU A 705 11.49 -12.14 -27.84
N ALA A 706 12.32 -11.21 -27.38
CA ALA A 706 12.66 -11.02 -25.96
C ALA A 706 11.47 -10.81 -24.99
N LYS A 707 10.28 -10.46 -25.49
CA LYS A 707 9.05 -10.27 -24.71
C LYS A 707 7.96 -11.31 -25.02
N LEU A 708 8.32 -12.45 -25.64
CA LEU A 708 7.41 -13.58 -25.82
C LEU A 708 6.94 -14.12 -24.45
N ARG A 709 5.62 -14.21 -24.26
CA ARG A 709 4.94 -14.77 -23.07
C ARG A 709 3.89 -15.81 -23.49
N ARG A 710 4.32 -16.85 -24.21
CA ARG A 710 3.41 -17.88 -24.70
C ARG A 710 2.84 -18.69 -23.53
N GLY A 711 1.52 -18.70 -23.43
CA GLY A 711 0.76 -19.34 -22.35
C GLY A 711 0.00 -18.34 -21.48
N PHE A 712 0.38 -17.05 -21.48
CA PHE A 712 -0.43 -16.00 -20.87
C PHE A 712 -1.40 -15.37 -21.87
N SER A 713 -2.62 -15.07 -21.41
CA SER A 713 -3.48 -14.08 -22.05
C SER A 713 -2.92 -12.66 -21.88
N MET A 714 -3.54 -11.69 -22.55
CA MET A 714 -3.20 -10.28 -22.37
C MET A 714 -3.50 -9.82 -20.93
N GLU A 715 -4.64 -10.22 -20.38
CA GLU A 715 -5.07 -9.89 -19.02
C GLU A 715 -4.13 -10.49 -17.97
N GLU A 716 -3.71 -11.75 -18.17
CA GLU A 716 -2.71 -12.40 -17.32
C GLU A 716 -1.35 -11.72 -17.42
N SER A 717 -0.97 -11.27 -18.63
CA SER A 717 0.26 -10.49 -18.83
C SER A 717 0.23 -9.15 -18.10
N VAL A 718 -0.92 -8.47 -18.06
CA VAL A 718 -1.11 -7.24 -17.26
C VAL A 718 -1.02 -7.55 -15.76
N ALA A 719 -1.66 -8.62 -15.28
CA ALA A 719 -1.75 -8.88 -13.84
C ALA A 719 -0.48 -9.46 -13.22
N TYR A 720 0.26 -10.28 -13.96
CA TYR A 720 1.47 -10.95 -13.47
C TYR A 720 2.76 -10.24 -13.91
N GLY A 721 2.66 -9.30 -14.86
CA GLY A 721 3.76 -8.51 -15.37
C GLY A 721 4.34 -7.53 -14.34
N PRO A 722 5.68 -7.45 -14.16
CA PRO A 722 6.32 -6.47 -13.28
C PRO A 722 6.03 -5.03 -13.71
N GLU A 723 5.87 -4.77 -15.01
CA GLU A 723 5.54 -3.46 -15.56
C GLU A 723 4.23 -2.87 -15.02
N SER A 724 3.34 -3.70 -14.45
CA SER A 724 2.07 -3.23 -13.90
C SER A 724 2.21 -2.52 -12.55
N TYR A 725 3.37 -2.60 -11.88
CA TYR A 725 3.62 -2.11 -10.52
C TYR A 725 2.60 -2.61 -9.48
N SER A 726 1.93 -3.72 -9.77
CA SER A 726 0.95 -4.34 -8.88
C SER A 726 1.60 -5.53 -8.19
N THR A 727 1.08 -5.90 -7.02
CA THR A 727 1.50 -7.14 -6.37
C THR A 727 0.76 -8.33 -6.98
N VAL A 728 1.40 -9.49 -6.95
CA VAL A 728 0.78 -10.79 -7.27
C VAL A 728 0.52 -11.50 -5.96
N ASP A 729 -0.70 -11.99 -5.75
CA ASP A 729 -1.07 -12.73 -4.55
C ASP A 729 -0.77 -14.22 -4.78
N LEU A 730 0.36 -14.72 -4.27
CA LEU A 730 0.69 -16.15 -4.33
C LEU A 730 -0.33 -16.95 -3.51
N ARG A 731 -0.83 -18.05 -4.09
CA ARG A 731 -1.71 -18.99 -3.38
C ARG A 731 -0.88 -19.84 -2.43
N LEU A 732 -1.45 -20.24 -1.29
CA LEU A 732 -0.82 -21.19 -0.38
C LEU A 732 -1.50 -22.56 -0.53
N LEU A 733 -0.69 -23.60 -0.68
CA LEU A 733 -1.16 -24.99 -0.68
C LEU A 733 -0.64 -25.69 0.57
N ALA A 734 -1.47 -26.50 1.21
CA ALA A 734 -1.03 -27.53 2.15
C ALA A 734 -0.80 -28.83 1.39
N VAL A 735 0.42 -29.35 1.46
CA VAL A 735 0.80 -30.59 0.78
C VAL A 735 1.27 -31.61 1.81
N HIS A 736 0.75 -32.84 1.74
CA HIS A 736 1.10 -33.89 2.68
C HIS A 736 2.61 -34.16 2.66
N ARG A 737 3.23 -34.20 3.84
CA ARG A 737 4.69 -34.24 4.00
C ARG A 737 5.33 -35.46 3.35
N ASP A 738 4.64 -36.61 3.37
CA ASP A 738 5.13 -37.85 2.76
C ASP A 738 5.26 -37.78 1.23
N LEU A 739 4.64 -36.77 0.60
CA LEU A 739 4.75 -36.54 -0.84
C LEU A 739 5.83 -35.52 -1.21
N LEU A 740 6.51 -34.93 -0.22
CA LEU A 740 7.46 -33.85 -0.47
C LEU A 740 8.90 -34.29 -0.34
N GLU A 741 9.71 -33.81 -1.27
CA GLU A 741 11.15 -33.81 -1.14
C GLU A 741 11.64 -32.38 -0.91
N THR A 742 12.62 -32.21 -0.03
CA THR A 742 13.19 -30.90 0.32
C THR A 742 14.72 -30.95 0.32
N SER A 743 15.34 -29.80 0.05
CA SER A 743 16.81 -29.65 0.12
C SER A 743 17.31 -29.56 1.57
N SER A 744 18.53 -30.03 1.84
CA SER A 744 19.03 -30.38 3.19
C SER A 744 19.83 -29.33 4.00
N THR A 745 20.01 -28.08 3.54
CA THR A 745 20.87 -27.09 4.25
C THR A 745 20.19 -26.42 5.45
N GLU A 746 18.99 -25.87 5.29
CA GLU A 746 18.14 -25.36 6.39
C GLU A 746 16.78 -26.08 6.46
N GLY A 747 16.37 -26.70 5.33
CA GLY A 747 15.03 -27.28 5.15
C GLY A 747 13.99 -26.21 4.82
N PHE A 748 13.19 -26.45 3.78
CA PHE A 748 12.17 -25.50 3.31
C PHE A 748 11.17 -25.10 4.41
N HIS A 749 10.73 -26.08 5.21
CA HIS A 749 9.75 -25.87 6.29
C HIS A 749 10.22 -24.85 7.33
N ALA A 750 11.45 -25.02 7.83
CA ALA A 750 12.01 -24.19 8.88
C ALA A 750 12.18 -22.75 8.38
N PHE A 751 12.73 -22.60 7.16
CA PHE A 751 12.89 -21.30 6.53
C PHE A 751 11.53 -20.61 6.34
N PHE A 752 10.58 -21.25 5.66
CA PHE A 752 9.30 -20.61 5.32
C PHE A 752 8.49 -20.25 6.58
N THR A 753 8.45 -21.14 7.58
CA THR A 753 7.75 -20.88 8.85
C THR A 753 8.38 -19.73 9.63
N ARG A 754 9.71 -19.64 9.65
CA ARG A 754 10.44 -18.57 10.33
C ARG A 754 10.18 -17.20 9.70
N HIS A 755 10.10 -17.11 8.37
CA HIS A 755 9.86 -15.84 7.68
C HIS A 755 8.38 -15.46 7.62
N PHE A 756 7.48 -16.42 7.44
CA PHE A 756 6.06 -16.17 7.17
C PHE A 756 5.15 -16.78 8.24
N ALA A 757 5.55 -16.69 9.52
CA ALA A 757 4.85 -17.28 10.66
C ALA A 757 3.34 -16.96 10.66
N ASN A 758 2.95 -15.69 10.50
CA ASN A 758 1.55 -15.27 10.44
C ASN A 758 0.76 -16.02 9.34
N HIS A 759 1.36 -16.22 8.17
CA HIS A 759 0.72 -16.93 7.06
C HIS A 759 0.60 -18.43 7.34
N VAL A 760 1.61 -19.01 7.97
CA VAL A 760 1.60 -20.43 8.38
C VAL A 760 0.57 -20.67 9.48
N ASP A 761 0.43 -19.75 10.43
CA ASP A 761 -0.55 -19.84 11.52
C ASP A 761 -1.98 -19.68 10.98
N ALA A 762 -2.22 -18.72 10.09
CA ALA A 762 -3.51 -18.58 9.42
C ALA A 762 -3.86 -19.82 8.57
N ALA A 763 -2.89 -20.35 7.82
CA ALA A 763 -3.08 -21.59 7.06
C ALA A 763 -3.38 -22.79 7.98
N ALA A 764 -2.72 -22.89 9.14
CA ALA A 764 -3.00 -23.93 10.13
C ALA A 764 -4.44 -23.83 10.68
N GLN A 765 -4.94 -22.62 10.91
CA GLN A 765 -6.32 -22.39 11.33
C GLN A 765 -7.32 -22.81 10.24
N GLU A 766 -7.05 -22.51 8.97
CA GLU A 766 -7.87 -22.97 7.84
C GLU A 766 -7.90 -24.50 7.74
N LEU A 767 -6.74 -25.17 7.86
CA LEU A 767 -6.67 -26.64 7.88
C LEU A 767 -7.51 -27.24 9.01
N GLY A 768 -7.42 -26.65 10.21
CA GLY A 768 -8.23 -27.08 11.35
C GLY A 768 -9.74 -26.97 11.08
N ARG A 769 -10.18 -25.94 10.33
CA ARG A 769 -11.59 -25.81 9.90
C ARG A 769 -12.03 -26.90 8.92
N MET A 770 -11.10 -27.37 8.10
CA MET A 770 -11.31 -28.50 7.18
C MET A 770 -11.23 -29.86 7.89
N GLY A 771 -10.91 -29.90 9.19
CA GLY A 771 -10.73 -31.14 9.95
C GLY A 771 -9.36 -31.79 9.74
N LEU A 772 -8.40 -31.09 9.13
CA LEU A 772 -7.07 -31.59 8.80
C LEU A 772 -6.05 -31.23 9.88
N GLN A 773 -5.11 -32.13 10.15
CA GLN A 773 -4.06 -31.93 11.17
C GLN A 773 -2.87 -31.21 10.55
N ARG A 774 -2.57 -29.98 10.99
CA ARG A 774 -1.48 -29.15 10.45
C ARG A 774 -0.14 -29.89 10.40
N GLN A 775 0.17 -30.77 11.36
CA GLN A 775 1.46 -31.45 11.48
C GLN A 775 1.76 -32.40 10.30
N GLU A 776 0.73 -32.86 9.59
CA GLU A 776 0.84 -33.77 8.44
C GLU A 776 1.18 -33.05 7.13
N PHE A 777 1.02 -31.72 7.10
CA PHE A 777 1.15 -30.92 5.88
C PHE A 777 2.38 -30.01 5.89
N GLU A 778 2.75 -29.52 4.73
CA GLU A 778 3.69 -28.42 4.53
C GLU A 778 3.01 -27.31 3.73
N ILE A 779 3.29 -26.04 4.08
CA ILE A 779 2.67 -24.90 3.39
C ILE A 779 3.60 -24.42 2.28
N ILE A 780 3.14 -24.48 1.03
CA ILE A 780 3.92 -24.17 -0.16
C ILE A 780 3.25 -23.00 -0.93
N PRO A 781 3.98 -21.90 -1.19
CA PRO A 781 3.47 -20.81 -2.02
C PRO A 781 3.53 -21.20 -3.51
N VAL A 782 2.46 -20.95 -4.25
CA VAL A 782 2.39 -21.23 -5.70
C VAL A 782 1.88 -20.01 -6.44
N HIS A 783 2.36 -19.85 -7.68
CA HIS A 783 1.86 -18.79 -8.54
C HIS A 783 0.38 -19.04 -8.91
N PRO A 784 -0.51 -18.03 -8.88
CA PRO A 784 -1.93 -18.21 -9.17
C PRO A 784 -2.20 -18.85 -10.55
N TRP A 785 -1.50 -18.39 -11.60
CA TRP A 785 -1.56 -19.03 -12.92
C TRP A 785 -1.19 -20.52 -12.88
N GLN A 786 -0.17 -20.89 -12.10
CA GLN A 786 0.29 -22.27 -12.01
C GLN A 786 -0.74 -23.16 -11.32
N TRP A 787 -1.40 -22.63 -10.27
CA TRP A 787 -2.52 -23.30 -9.63
C TRP A 787 -3.62 -23.61 -10.64
N GLU A 788 -4.07 -22.57 -11.34
CA GLU A 788 -5.28 -22.61 -12.17
C GLU A 788 -5.10 -23.45 -13.44
N HIS A 789 -3.98 -23.28 -14.15
CA HIS A 789 -3.78 -23.91 -15.46
C HIS A 789 -3.08 -25.26 -15.41
N VAL A 790 -2.34 -25.55 -14.34
CA VAL A 790 -1.51 -26.75 -14.22
C VAL A 790 -1.89 -27.60 -13.02
N ILE A 791 -1.81 -27.06 -11.80
CA ILE A 791 -1.91 -27.88 -10.57
C ILE A 791 -3.32 -28.45 -10.42
N SER A 792 -4.36 -27.62 -10.60
CA SER A 792 -5.77 -28.01 -10.49
C SER A 792 -6.16 -29.21 -11.37
N ARG A 793 -5.46 -29.39 -12.51
CA ARG A 793 -5.70 -30.44 -13.49
C ARG A 793 -4.73 -31.62 -13.31
N ALA A 794 -3.43 -31.35 -13.28
CA ALA A 794 -2.38 -32.39 -13.24
C ALA A 794 -2.27 -33.09 -11.88
N TYR A 795 -2.81 -32.51 -10.81
CA TYR A 795 -2.78 -33.06 -9.45
C TYR A 795 -4.21 -33.31 -8.94
N ALA A 796 -5.19 -33.44 -9.84
CA ALA A 796 -6.60 -33.65 -9.48
C ALA A 796 -6.80 -34.85 -8.55
N GLN A 797 -6.01 -35.92 -8.73
CA GLN A 797 -6.07 -37.08 -7.84
C GLN A 797 -5.57 -36.76 -6.43
N ASP A 798 -4.44 -36.07 -6.28
CA ASP A 798 -3.90 -35.69 -4.96
C ASP A 798 -4.82 -34.67 -4.28
N ILE A 799 -5.44 -33.78 -5.05
CA ILE A 799 -6.47 -32.85 -4.56
C ILE A 799 -7.70 -33.64 -4.06
N SER A 800 -8.20 -34.59 -4.85
CA SER A 800 -9.36 -35.40 -4.45
C SER A 800 -9.09 -36.30 -3.24
N SER A 801 -7.82 -36.62 -2.97
CA SER A 801 -7.39 -37.43 -1.84
C SER A 801 -6.95 -36.58 -0.64
N GLU A 802 -7.16 -35.26 -0.67
CA GLU A 802 -6.74 -34.30 0.37
C GLU A 802 -5.23 -34.31 0.67
N ASN A 803 -4.42 -34.82 -0.26
CA ASN A 803 -2.97 -34.80 -0.19
C ASN A 803 -2.38 -33.45 -0.64
N VAL A 804 -3.10 -32.73 -1.50
CA VAL A 804 -2.80 -31.36 -1.92
C VAL A 804 -4.06 -30.54 -1.72
N VAL A 805 -4.04 -29.63 -0.75
CA VAL A 805 -5.20 -28.83 -0.37
C VAL A 805 -4.87 -27.36 -0.61
N ILE A 806 -5.74 -26.65 -1.33
CA ILE A 806 -5.63 -25.19 -1.42
C ILE A 806 -6.06 -24.58 -0.09
N ILE A 807 -5.22 -23.73 0.48
CA ILE A 807 -5.60 -22.92 1.63
C ILE A 807 -6.44 -21.75 1.13
N PRO A 808 -7.74 -21.70 1.46
CA PRO A 808 -8.62 -20.66 0.97
C PRO A 808 -8.30 -19.35 1.70
N HIS A 809 -8.54 -18.23 1.02
CA HIS A 809 -8.46 -16.86 1.55
C HIS A 809 -7.09 -16.37 2.07
N VAL A 810 -6.11 -17.23 2.33
CA VAL A 810 -4.75 -16.85 2.71
C VAL A 810 -3.84 -16.80 1.48
N THR A 811 -3.25 -15.63 1.23
CA THR A 811 -2.32 -15.41 0.11
C THR A 811 -1.09 -14.65 0.57
N LEU A 812 0.03 -14.81 -0.13
CA LEU A 812 1.25 -14.03 0.10
C LEU A 812 1.45 -13.02 -1.03
N ALA A 813 1.30 -11.73 -0.73
CA ALA A 813 1.50 -10.66 -1.70
C ALA A 813 2.99 -10.45 -2.03
N VAL A 814 3.34 -10.52 -3.31
CA VAL A 814 4.72 -10.41 -3.80
C VAL A 814 4.85 -9.43 -4.96
N ARG A 815 6.03 -8.85 -5.13
CA ARG A 815 6.45 -8.02 -6.27
C ARG A 815 7.21 -8.89 -7.27
N PRO A 816 6.66 -9.16 -8.47
CA PRO A 816 7.39 -9.94 -9.47
C PRO A 816 8.62 -9.19 -9.96
N THR A 817 9.70 -9.93 -10.20
CA THR A 817 10.91 -9.43 -10.89
C THR A 817 10.74 -9.54 -12.40
N ILE A 818 11.74 -9.10 -13.17
CA ILE A 818 11.75 -9.24 -14.64
C ILE A 818 11.67 -10.70 -15.13
N SER A 819 11.86 -11.68 -14.25
CA SER A 819 11.67 -13.11 -14.56
C SER A 819 10.21 -13.59 -14.55
N LEU A 820 9.26 -12.74 -14.11
CA LEU A 820 7.84 -13.03 -13.84
C LEU A 820 7.57 -14.05 -12.72
N ARG A 821 8.34 -15.14 -12.67
CA ARG A 821 8.15 -16.25 -11.73
C ARG A 821 8.95 -16.14 -10.42
N THR A 822 9.93 -15.24 -10.37
CA THR A 822 10.66 -14.90 -9.16
C THR A 822 10.13 -13.58 -8.64
N ALA A 823 9.83 -13.51 -7.35
CA ALA A 823 9.27 -12.34 -6.72
C ALA A 823 9.86 -12.14 -5.33
N ILE A 824 9.77 -10.91 -4.80
CA ILE A 824 10.06 -10.62 -3.39
C ILE A 824 8.76 -10.32 -2.65
N PRO A 825 8.63 -10.65 -1.35
CA PRO A 825 7.50 -10.21 -0.53
C PRO A 825 7.28 -8.69 -0.60
N HIS A 826 6.02 -8.25 -0.68
CA HIS A 826 5.72 -6.82 -0.71
C HIS A 826 6.08 -6.14 0.61
N ALA A 827 5.56 -6.67 1.72
CA ALA A 827 5.98 -6.31 3.07
C ALA A 827 7.16 -7.20 3.53
N PRO A 828 8.02 -6.71 4.45
CA PRO A 828 9.06 -7.56 5.01
C PRO A 828 8.45 -8.71 5.82
N SER A 829 9.18 -9.82 5.88
CA SER A 829 8.89 -10.93 6.80
C SER A 829 8.92 -10.47 8.26
N VAL A 830 8.48 -11.34 9.19
CA VAL A 830 8.57 -11.06 10.64
C VAL A 830 10.02 -10.85 11.13
N LEU A 831 11.01 -11.20 10.32
CA LEU A 831 12.43 -10.95 10.55
C LEU A 831 12.97 -9.66 9.91
N GLY A 832 12.11 -8.84 9.28
CA GLY A 832 12.54 -7.64 8.55
C GLY A 832 13.12 -7.91 7.16
N GLN A 833 13.14 -9.16 6.69
CA GLN A 833 13.79 -9.57 5.42
C GLN A 833 12.78 -9.89 4.31
N ARG A 834 13.21 -9.82 3.04
CA ARG A 834 12.45 -10.15 1.82
C ARG A 834 13.20 -11.18 0.97
N PRO A 835 13.19 -12.47 1.36
CA PRO A 835 13.78 -13.51 0.53
C PRO A 835 13.06 -13.62 -0.81
N PHE A 836 13.78 -13.96 -1.90
CA PHE A 836 13.10 -14.21 -3.17
C PHE A 836 12.39 -15.56 -3.14
N ILE A 837 11.18 -15.57 -3.70
CA ILE A 837 10.37 -16.77 -3.90
C ILE A 837 10.30 -17.02 -5.40
N LYS A 838 10.84 -18.16 -5.84
CA LYS A 838 10.83 -18.59 -7.24
C LYS A 838 9.86 -19.74 -7.40
N CYS A 839 8.73 -19.46 -8.04
CA CYS A 839 7.65 -20.41 -8.28
C CYS A 839 7.81 -21.07 -9.65
N ALA A 840 7.27 -22.29 -9.80
CA ALA A 840 6.98 -22.84 -11.12
C ALA A 840 5.87 -22.02 -11.80
N VAL A 841 6.07 -21.66 -13.07
CA VAL A 841 5.05 -21.07 -13.94
C VAL A 841 5.25 -21.66 -15.33
N ASP A 842 4.43 -22.62 -15.72
CA ASP A 842 4.65 -23.49 -16.89
C ASP A 842 4.33 -22.84 -18.25
N VAL A 843 4.74 -21.59 -18.41
CA VAL A 843 4.67 -20.78 -19.63
C VAL A 843 6.00 -20.75 -20.34
N VAL A 844 6.00 -20.42 -21.63
CA VAL A 844 7.23 -20.17 -22.39
C VAL A 844 7.51 -18.67 -22.41
N LEU A 845 8.56 -18.28 -21.69
CA LEU A 845 9.07 -16.91 -21.70
C LEU A 845 10.35 -16.89 -22.51
N THR A 846 10.42 -16.08 -23.56
CA THR A 846 11.47 -16.16 -24.59
C THR A 846 11.51 -17.58 -25.18
N SER A 847 12.64 -18.31 -25.18
CA SER A 847 12.72 -19.68 -25.74
C SER A 847 12.55 -20.81 -24.72
N THR A 848 12.39 -20.50 -23.43
CA THR A 848 12.43 -21.53 -22.38
C THR A 848 11.10 -21.67 -21.66
N ARG A 849 10.68 -22.91 -21.46
CA ARG A 849 9.55 -23.26 -20.58
C ARG A 849 9.94 -23.04 -19.12
N ARG A 850 9.14 -22.28 -18.36
CA ARG A 850 9.48 -21.74 -17.04
C ARG A 850 8.94 -22.54 -15.86
N SER A 851 8.75 -23.85 -16.04
CA SER A 851 8.62 -24.81 -14.93
C SER A 851 9.96 -25.02 -14.20
N ILE A 852 9.91 -25.64 -13.02
CA ILE A 852 11.08 -25.97 -12.20
C ILE A 852 11.13 -27.50 -12.10
N SER A 853 12.28 -28.10 -12.41
CA SER A 853 12.45 -29.56 -12.28
C SER A 853 12.71 -29.96 -10.83
N GLN A 854 12.35 -31.20 -10.44
CA GLN A 854 12.70 -31.77 -9.14
C GLN A 854 14.20 -31.65 -8.85
N ASN A 855 15.05 -32.07 -9.79
CA ASN A 855 16.51 -31.97 -9.67
C ASN A 855 16.99 -30.52 -9.45
N SER A 856 16.37 -29.56 -10.14
CA SER A 856 16.69 -28.14 -9.94
C SER A 856 16.24 -27.64 -8.57
N ALA A 857 15.03 -27.99 -8.13
CA ALA A 857 14.50 -27.56 -6.84
C ALA A 857 15.36 -28.08 -5.67
N LEU A 858 15.78 -29.34 -5.72
CA LEU A 858 16.51 -29.99 -4.64
C LEU A 858 18.02 -29.74 -4.70
N GLY A 859 18.60 -29.69 -5.90
CA GLY A 859 20.05 -29.56 -6.09
C GLY A 859 20.56 -28.12 -6.02
N THR A 860 19.78 -27.14 -6.48
CA THR A 860 20.27 -25.74 -6.60
C THR A 860 20.79 -25.16 -5.28
N PRO A 861 20.19 -25.40 -4.09
CA PRO A 861 20.74 -24.86 -2.84
C PRO A 861 22.18 -25.32 -2.53
N ARG A 862 22.47 -26.61 -2.71
CA ARG A 862 23.83 -27.16 -2.53
C ARG A 862 24.80 -26.61 -3.58
N VAL A 863 24.32 -26.44 -4.81
CA VAL A 863 25.09 -25.85 -5.91
C VAL A 863 25.39 -24.37 -5.64
N ALA A 864 24.44 -23.61 -5.09
CA ALA A 864 24.62 -22.21 -4.75
C ALA A 864 25.69 -22.03 -3.66
N GLU A 865 25.71 -22.92 -2.67
CA GLU A 865 26.76 -22.95 -1.64
C GLU A 865 28.15 -23.27 -2.25
N LEU A 866 28.23 -24.26 -3.15
CA LEU A 866 29.46 -24.56 -3.89
C LEU A 866 29.96 -23.35 -4.68
N VAL A 867 29.06 -22.67 -5.41
CA VAL A 867 29.39 -21.47 -6.19
C VAL A 867 29.88 -20.34 -5.29
N LYS A 868 29.22 -20.10 -4.15
CA LYS A 868 29.64 -19.10 -3.17
C LYS A 868 31.07 -19.36 -2.68
N ASN A 869 31.39 -20.61 -2.35
CA ASN A 869 32.73 -21.00 -1.90
C ASN A 869 33.76 -20.92 -3.04
N ALA A 870 33.38 -21.29 -4.26
CA ALA A 870 34.24 -21.18 -5.43
C ALA A 870 34.56 -19.71 -5.79
N VAL A 871 33.58 -18.81 -5.66
CA VAL A 871 33.78 -17.36 -5.85
C VAL A 871 34.75 -16.81 -4.81
N ALA A 872 34.56 -17.14 -3.53
CA ALA A 872 35.49 -16.74 -2.47
C ALA A 872 36.93 -17.22 -2.76
N TYR A 873 37.08 -18.46 -3.21
CA TYR A 873 38.39 -19.00 -3.58
C TYR A 873 39.08 -18.19 -4.69
N VAL A 874 38.38 -17.91 -5.80
CA VAL A 874 39.00 -17.18 -6.92
C VAL A 874 39.32 -15.73 -6.56
N GLN A 875 38.57 -15.14 -5.63
CA GLN A 875 38.85 -13.80 -5.09
C GLN A 875 40.10 -13.77 -4.19
N GLU A 876 40.33 -14.82 -3.42
CA GLU A 876 41.48 -14.92 -2.53
C GLU A 876 42.76 -15.36 -3.26
N ASN A 877 42.63 -16.25 -4.24
CA ASN A 877 43.77 -16.99 -4.78
C ASN A 877 44.05 -16.69 -6.26
N MET A 878 43.07 -16.19 -7.02
CA MET A 878 43.18 -16.01 -8.48
C MET A 878 43.04 -14.56 -8.93
N GLY A 879 43.09 -13.59 -8.01
CA GLY A 879 43.01 -12.16 -8.34
C GLY A 879 41.63 -11.70 -8.83
N ALA A 880 40.58 -12.51 -8.66
CA ALA A 880 39.22 -12.11 -9.01
C ALA A 880 38.70 -11.01 -8.08
N SER A 881 37.78 -10.20 -8.59
CA SER A 881 37.30 -9.03 -7.87
C SER A 881 36.51 -9.39 -6.60
N ARG A 882 36.93 -8.86 -5.45
CA ARG A 882 36.20 -8.93 -4.16
C ARG A 882 34.90 -8.12 -4.13
N ARG A 883 34.64 -7.32 -5.17
CA ARG A 883 33.40 -6.53 -5.29
C ARG A 883 32.20 -7.36 -5.74
N VAL A 884 32.44 -8.58 -6.22
CA VAL A 884 31.40 -9.53 -6.64
C VAL A 884 30.92 -10.34 -5.42
N LYS A 885 29.62 -10.31 -5.14
CA LYS A 885 28.98 -11.15 -4.11
C LYS A 885 27.97 -12.10 -4.77
N VAL A 886 27.58 -13.15 -4.04
CA VAL A 886 26.65 -14.19 -4.50
C VAL A 886 25.41 -14.19 -3.61
N ILE A 887 24.22 -14.20 -4.19
CA ILE A 887 22.95 -14.38 -3.49
C ILE A 887 22.50 -15.85 -3.65
N PRO A 888 22.71 -16.71 -2.64
CA PRO A 888 22.47 -18.14 -2.76
C PRO A 888 20.98 -18.49 -2.70
N GLU A 889 20.55 -19.49 -3.47
CA GLU A 889 19.34 -20.25 -3.15
C GLU A 889 19.59 -21.04 -1.85
N LEU A 890 18.69 -20.90 -0.88
CA LEU A 890 18.86 -21.46 0.47
C LEU A 890 18.05 -22.74 0.68
N ALA A 891 16.87 -22.82 0.06
CA ALA A 891 16.00 -23.98 0.21
C ALA A 891 15.16 -24.21 -1.06
N GLY A 892 14.76 -25.46 -1.27
CA GLY A 892 13.80 -25.84 -2.29
C GLY A 892 12.91 -26.98 -1.83
N VAL A 893 11.71 -27.04 -2.42
CA VAL A 893 10.71 -28.08 -2.20
C VAL A 893 10.07 -28.48 -3.51
N THR A 894 9.74 -29.77 -3.64
CA THR A 894 9.03 -30.32 -4.78
C THR A 894 8.14 -31.49 -4.36
N LEU A 895 7.08 -31.74 -5.12
CA LEU A 895 6.26 -32.94 -4.93
C LEU A 895 6.93 -34.13 -5.62
N ALA A 896 7.23 -35.18 -4.85
CA ALA A 896 7.88 -36.39 -5.27
C ALA A 896 6.98 -37.19 -6.22
N ARG A 897 7.49 -37.51 -7.42
CA ARG A 897 6.82 -38.35 -8.41
C ARG A 897 7.81 -39.39 -8.92
N SER A 898 7.33 -40.60 -9.22
CA SER A 898 8.22 -41.66 -9.69
C SER A 898 8.90 -41.28 -11.01
N ILE A 899 10.18 -41.63 -11.12
CA ILE A 899 11.04 -41.37 -12.30
C ILE A 899 10.45 -41.99 -13.59
N GLY A 900 9.54 -42.97 -13.46
CA GLY A 900 8.82 -43.63 -14.57
C GLY A 900 7.45 -43.03 -14.95
N SER A 901 6.96 -41.97 -14.28
CA SER A 901 5.75 -41.27 -14.71
C SER A 901 5.95 -40.60 -16.07
N THR A 902 4.99 -40.72 -16.99
CA THR A 902 5.06 -40.06 -18.31
C THR A 902 4.50 -38.63 -18.31
N ASP A 903 3.95 -38.17 -17.18
CA ASP A 903 3.36 -36.83 -17.06
C ASP A 903 4.40 -35.79 -16.59
N GLU A 904 5.04 -35.13 -17.56
CA GLU A 904 6.02 -34.07 -17.32
C GLU A 904 5.41 -32.82 -16.65
N ALA A 905 4.10 -32.56 -16.79
CA ALA A 905 3.43 -31.47 -16.09
C ALA A 905 3.30 -31.79 -14.59
N ALA A 906 2.99 -33.05 -14.25
CA ALA A 906 2.94 -33.52 -12.87
C ALA A 906 4.32 -33.63 -12.18
N LYS A 907 5.43 -33.74 -12.93
CA LYS A 907 6.79 -33.75 -12.35
C LYS A 907 7.35 -32.36 -12.03
N ARG A 908 6.90 -31.33 -12.76
CA ARG A 908 7.50 -29.99 -12.74
C ARG A 908 6.51 -28.91 -12.27
N GLY A 909 5.27 -29.32 -12.02
CA GLY A 909 4.15 -28.43 -11.77
C GLY A 909 4.08 -27.87 -10.35
N LEU A 910 4.69 -28.53 -9.37
CA LEU A 910 4.70 -28.12 -7.97
C LEU A 910 6.13 -28.11 -7.42
N SER A 911 6.81 -26.99 -7.58
CA SER A 911 8.18 -26.80 -7.12
C SER A 911 8.45 -25.33 -6.80
N VAL A 912 9.18 -25.09 -5.72
CA VAL A 912 9.52 -23.74 -5.23
C VAL A 912 10.98 -23.71 -4.80
N LEU A 913 11.65 -22.59 -5.08
CA LEU A 913 12.98 -22.27 -4.57
C LEU A 913 12.91 -20.96 -3.78
N LEU A 914 13.59 -20.94 -2.64
CA LEU A 914 13.77 -19.76 -1.79
C LEU A 914 15.22 -19.30 -1.89
N ARG A 915 15.42 -18.02 -2.19
CA ARG A 915 16.74 -17.38 -2.28
C ARG A 915 16.84 -16.31 -1.21
N ASP A 916 18.06 -16.13 -0.69
CA ASP A 916 18.36 -15.12 0.32
C ASP A 916 17.97 -13.70 -0.12
N ASP A 917 17.78 -12.81 0.85
CA ASP A 917 17.50 -11.40 0.62
C ASP A 917 18.72 -10.69 0.00
N ALA A 918 18.51 -9.97 -1.10
CA ALA A 918 19.58 -9.22 -1.76
C ALA A 918 20.18 -8.13 -0.87
N THR A 919 19.39 -7.54 0.03
CA THR A 919 19.82 -6.45 0.91
C THR A 919 20.86 -6.88 1.94
N ASN A 920 20.92 -8.18 2.30
CA ASN A 920 21.98 -8.76 3.13
C ASN A 920 23.38 -8.62 2.51
N TYR A 921 23.47 -8.28 1.21
CA TYR A 921 24.72 -8.15 0.45
C TYR A 921 25.04 -6.71 0.05
N LEU A 922 24.25 -5.74 0.53
CA LEU A 922 24.40 -4.31 0.25
C LEU A 922 24.95 -3.57 1.47
N GLU A 923 25.69 -2.50 1.22
CA GLU A 923 26.02 -1.53 2.27
C GLU A 923 24.88 -0.51 2.41
N ASP A 924 24.81 0.21 3.53
CA ASP A 924 23.76 1.22 3.76
C ASP A 924 23.72 2.27 2.64
N GLY A 925 22.52 2.50 2.08
CA GLY A 925 22.31 3.41 0.96
C GLY A 925 22.72 2.86 -0.42
N GLU A 926 23.27 1.65 -0.51
CA GLU A 926 23.43 0.97 -1.80
C GLU A 926 22.10 0.40 -2.31
N ILE A 927 21.93 0.41 -3.63
CA ILE A 927 20.85 -0.30 -4.33
C ILE A 927 21.45 -1.37 -5.24
N ALA A 928 20.64 -2.37 -5.61
CA ALA A 928 20.99 -3.33 -6.64
C ALA A 928 19.90 -3.43 -7.71
N ILE A 929 20.30 -3.31 -8.98
CA ILE A 929 19.39 -3.42 -10.12
C ILE A 929 19.90 -4.46 -11.12
N SER A 930 18.99 -5.11 -11.86
CA SER A 930 19.38 -6.03 -12.93
C SER A 930 20.13 -5.28 -14.03
N ALA A 931 21.27 -5.80 -14.48
CA ALA A 931 22.11 -5.14 -15.49
C ALA A 931 21.36 -4.92 -16.83
N CYS A 932 20.29 -5.67 -17.10
CA CYS A 932 19.47 -5.52 -18.29
C CYS A 932 18.76 -4.16 -18.39
N VAL A 933 18.54 -3.49 -17.26
CA VAL A 933 17.87 -2.17 -17.16
C VAL A 933 18.79 -1.03 -17.62
N LEU A 934 20.11 -1.26 -17.66
CA LEU A 934 21.11 -0.25 -18.03
C LEU A 934 21.08 0.14 -19.51
N ARG A 935 20.31 -0.54 -20.36
CA ARG A 935 20.37 -0.38 -21.82
C ARG A 935 19.43 0.67 -22.42
N GLY A 936 18.79 1.51 -21.59
CA GLY A 936 17.95 2.62 -22.04
C GLY A 936 16.77 2.26 -22.96
N HIS A 937 15.84 3.21 -23.14
CA HIS A 937 14.72 3.09 -24.06
C HIS A 937 14.44 4.45 -24.73
N GLU A 938 14.74 4.53 -26.03
CA GLU A 938 14.57 5.76 -26.82
C GLU A 938 13.15 6.34 -26.69
N GLY A 939 13.07 7.64 -26.40
CA GLY A 939 11.81 8.38 -26.26
C GLY A 939 11.05 8.17 -24.94
N ILE A 940 11.57 7.36 -24.00
CA ILE A 940 10.93 7.11 -22.70
C ILE A 940 11.90 7.38 -21.56
N LEU A 941 13.00 6.63 -21.51
CA LEU A 941 13.98 6.70 -20.44
C LEU A 941 15.38 6.61 -21.04
N ALA A 942 16.17 7.67 -20.86
CA ALA A 942 17.55 7.69 -21.30
C ALA A 942 18.36 6.55 -20.67
N SER A 943 19.40 6.11 -21.38
CA SER A 943 20.25 5.03 -20.92
C SER A 943 20.99 5.40 -19.64
N PRO A 944 20.83 4.63 -18.54
CA PRO A 944 21.53 4.89 -17.28
C PRO A 944 23.06 4.86 -17.42
N LEU A 945 23.58 4.22 -18.48
CA LEU A 945 25.01 4.18 -18.81
C LEU A 945 25.58 5.54 -19.21
N GLN A 946 24.76 6.50 -19.63
CA GLN A 946 25.20 7.85 -19.97
C GLN A 946 25.88 8.54 -18.77
N GLU A 947 25.37 8.32 -17.56
CA GLU A 947 25.92 8.89 -16.31
C GLU A 947 27.08 8.07 -15.73
N LEU A 948 27.15 6.77 -16.04
CA LEU A 948 28.19 5.86 -15.52
C LEU A 948 29.47 5.84 -16.38
N GLY A 949 29.35 6.03 -17.70
CA GLY A 949 30.47 6.18 -18.64
C GLY A 949 31.39 4.97 -18.81
N LEU A 950 32.56 5.20 -19.41
CA LEU A 950 33.53 4.14 -19.76
C LEU A 950 34.25 3.53 -18.54
N ASP A 951 34.42 4.28 -17.45
CA ASP A 951 35.03 3.77 -16.22
C ASP A 951 34.17 2.66 -15.59
N PHE A 952 32.84 2.79 -15.66
CA PHE A 952 31.94 1.71 -15.31
C PHE A 952 32.20 0.46 -16.16
N LEU A 953 32.29 0.57 -17.48
CA LEU A 953 32.53 -0.58 -18.35
C LEU A 953 33.83 -1.30 -17.98
N ARG A 954 34.91 -0.56 -17.67
CA ARG A 954 36.18 -1.15 -17.23
C ARG A 954 36.00 -1.98 -15.97
N LYS A 955 35.43 -1.35 -14.94
CA LYS A 955 35.19 -1.97 -13.62
C LYS A 955 34.23 -3.15 -13.71
N TYR A 956 33.16 -3.01 -14.48
CA TYR A 956 32.15 -4.05 -14.70
C TYR A 956 32.73 -5.25 -15.44
N THR A 957 33.48 -5.01 -16.52
CA THR A 957 34.12 -6.06 -17.31
C THR A 957 35.12 -6.83 -16.45
N PHE A 958 35.97 -6.14 -15.70
CA PHE A 958 36.91 -6.80 -14.80
C PHE A 958 36.18 -7.62 -13.73
N ASP A 959 35.16 -7.05 -13.06
CA ASP A 959 34.41 -7.76 -12.01
C ASP A 959 33.74 -9.03 -12.56
N LEU A 960 33.06 -8.92 -13.70
CA LEU A 960 32.37 -10.05 -14.34
C LEU A 960 33.36 -11.09 -14.85
N MET A 961 34.32 -10.69 -15.68
CA MET A 961 35.19 -11.62 -16.40
C MET A 961 36.26 -12.24 -15.50
N SER A 962 36.81 -11.51 -14.52
CA SER A 962 37.74 -12.11 -13.56
C SER A 962 37.07 -13.21 -12.73
N THR A 963 35.80 -13.03 -12.39
CA THR A 963 35.02 -14.04 -11.67
C THR A 963 34.66 -15.21 -12.58
N VAL A 964 34.07 -14.95 -13.76
CA VAL A 964 33.62 -16.00 -14.68
C VAL A 964 34.80 -16.83 -15.20
N LEU A 965 35.87 -16.19 -15.68
CA LEU A 965 37.06 -16.90 -16.15
C LEU A 965 37.77 -17.62 -15.00
N GLY A 966 37.88 -17.00 -13.83
CA GLY A 966 38.46 -17.66 -12.65
C GLY A 966 37.72 -18.94 -12.28
N LEU A 967 36.38 -18.91 -12.28
CA LEU A 967 35.54 -20.08 -12.01
C LEU A 967 35.65 -21.14 -13.11
N MET A 968 35.63 -20.73 -14.37
CA MET A 968 35.67 -21.67 -15.49
C MET A 968 37.03 -22.39 -15.58
N CYS A 969 38.12 -21.62 -15.49
CA CYS A 969 39.48 -22.13 -15.68
C CYS A 969 39.94 -22.96 -14.47
N PHE A 970 39.66 -22.51 -13.25
CA PHE A 970 40.26 -23.09 -12.03
C PHE A 970 39.29 -23.85 -11.13
N ARG A 971 37.99 -23.76 -11.40
CA ARG A 971 36.95 -24.47 -10.65
C ARG A 971 36.05 -25.34 -11.53
N GLY A 972 36.13 -25.21 -12.85
CA GLY A 972 35.28 -25.96 -13.77
C GLY A 972 33.81 -25.58 -13.66
N ILE A 973 33.50 -24.32 -13.32
CA ILE A 973 32.13 -23.82 -13.16
C ILE A 973 31.87 -22.71 -14.19
N ALA A 974 30.96 -22.95 -15.13
CA ALA A 974 30.49 -22.00 -16.13
C ALA A 974 29.11 -21.49 -15.71
N LEU A 975 29.06 -20.22 -15.30
CA LEU A 975 27.83 -19.58 -14.85
C LEU A 975 27.00 -19.05 -16.03
N GLU A 976 25.67 -19.09 -15.92
CA GLU A 976 24.75 -18.45 -16.88
C GLU A 976 24.51 -16.97 -16.53
N GLN A 977 25.58 -16.16 -16.53
CA GLN A 977 25.56 -14.74 -16.13
C GLN A 977 25.21 -13.79 -17.27
N HIS A 978 24.03 -13.95 -17.84
CA HIS A 978 23.43 -12.94 -18.72
C HIS A 978 22.92 -11.73 -17.91
N LEU A 979 22.57 -10.62 -18.57
CA LEU A 979 22.18 -9.35 -17.92
C LEU A 979 21.09 -9.43 -16.82
N GLN A 980 20.18 -10.40 -16.90
CA GLN A 980 19.13 -10.58 -15.87
C GLN A 980 19.62 -11.30 -14.60
N ASN A 981 20.65 -12.14 -14.70
CA ASN A 981 21.23 -12.90 -13.58
C ASN A 981 22.38 -12.15 -12.90
N THR A 982 22.86 -11.09 -13.55
CA THR A 982 23.85 -10.16 -13.02
C THR A 982 23.17 -8.88 -12.55
N MET A 983 23.31 -8.55 -11.27
CA MET A 983 22.85 -7.27 -10.73
C MET A 983 24.04 -6.35 -10.48
N VAL A 984 23.87 -5.07 -10.76
CA VAL A 984 24.85 -4.03 -10.46
C VAL A 984 24.54 -3.37 -9.12
N ARG A 985 25.56 -3.23 -8.27
CA ARG A 985 25.48 -2.48 -7.01
C ARG A 985 25.86 -1.03 -7.27
N ILE A 986 25.01 -0.12 -6.84
CA ILE A 986 25.16 1.33 -7.04
C ILE A 986 25.03 2.02 -5.69
N ALA A 987 25.96 2.91 -5.37
CA ALA A 987 25.84 3.88 -4.28
C ALA A 987 25.58 5.27 -4.87
N PHE A 988 25.00 6.17 -4.09
CA PHE A 988 24.82 7.57 -4.49
C PHE A 988 25.79 8.46 -3.70
N VAL A 989 26.60 9.23 -4.42
CA VAL A 989 27.49 10.25 -3.84
C VAL A 989 27.05 11.60 -4.39
N ASP A 990 26.52 12.46 -3.52
CA ASP A 990 25.93 13.76 -3.91
C ASP A 990 24.89 13.63 -5.04
N GLY A 991 24.06 12.58 -4.98
CA GLY A 991 23.03 12.27 -6.00
C GLY A 991 23.56 11.63 -7.29
N THR A 992 24.88 11.44 -7.43
CA THR A 992 25.50 10.80 -8.60
C THR A 992 25.64 9.29 -8.39
N PRO A 993 25.24 8.44 -9.36
CA PRO A 993 25.37 6.99 -9.24
C PRO A 993 26.84 6.55 -9.37
N VAL A 994 27.30 5.73 -8.43
CA VAL A 994 28.66 5.18 -8.40
C VAL A 994 28.63 3.66 -8.32
N TYR A 995 29.27 3.01 -9.27
CA TYR A 995 29.37 1.55 -9.31
C TYR A 995 30.23 0.97 -8.18
N ARG A 996 29.67 -0.02 -7.47
CA ARG A 996 30.28 -0.67 -6.30
C ARG A 996 30.61 -2.14 -6.50
N GLY A 997 30.01 -2.81 -7.47
CA GLY A 997 30.30 -4.22 -7.77
C GLY A 997 29.10 -4.97 -8.32
N LEU A 998 29.15 -6.30 -8.26
CA LEU A 998 28.10 -7.18 -8.78
C LEU A 998 27.46 -8.03 -7.67
N LEU A 999 26.18 -8.35 -7.84
CA LEU A 999 25.54 -9.49 -7.18
C LEU A 999 25.17 -10.52 -8.24
N LEU A 1000 25.63 -11.75 -8.07
CA LEU A 1000 25.30 -12.88 -8.94
C LEU A 1000 24.16 -13.70 -8.33
N ARG A 1001 23.20 -14.10 -9.16
CA ARG A 1001 22.05 -14.93 -8.75
C ARG A 1001 21.69 -15.96 -9.83
N ASP A 1002 20.80 -16.89 -9.48
CA ASP A 1002 20.25 -17.96 -10.32
C ASP A 1002 21.28 -18.98 -10.82
N PHE A 1003 21.60 -19.95 -9.95
CA PHE A 1003 22.58 -20.99 -10.26
C PHE A 1003 21.96 -22.26 -10.87
N SER A 1004 20.65 -22.26 -11.14
CA SER A 1004 19.94 -23.44 -11.66
C SER A 1004 20.32 -23.80 -13.11
N GLY A 1005 20.85 -22.84 -13.87
CA GLY A 1005 21.19 -23.00 -15.28
C GLY A 1005 22.66 -23.23 -15.60
N LEU A 1006 23.55 -23.32 -14.59
CA LEU A 1006 24.99 -23.41 -14.80
C LEU A 1006 25.45 -24.72 -15.46
N ARG A 1007 26.72 -24.77 -15.87
CA ARG A 1007 27.42 -26.01 -16.28
C ARG A 1007 28.68 -26.21 -15.46
N ALA A 1008 28.82 -27.38 -14.85
CA ALA A 1008 29.98 -27.80 -14.10
C ALA A 1008 30.71 -28.91 -14.85
N TYR A 1009 31.97 -28.65 -15.22
CA TYR A 1009 32.80 -29.55 -15.98
C TYR A 1009 33.44 -30.60 -15.06
N LEU A 1010 32.92 -31.82 -15.12
CA LEU A 1010 33.24 -32.90 -14.20
C LEU A 1010 34.75 -33.16 -14.04
N PRO A 1011 35.57 -33.20 -15.12
CA PRO A 1011 37.00 -33.44 -15.00
C PRO A 1011 37.77 -32.37 -14.20
N ARG A 1012 37.30 -31.11 -14.20
CA ARG A 1012 37.91 -30.04 -13.38
C ARG A 1012 37.31 -29.99 -11.98
N LEU A 1013 36.00 -30.19 -11.86
CA LEU A 1013 35.30 -30.20 -10.57
C LEU A 1013 35.90 -31.27 -9.64
N ASN A 1014 36.15 -32.48 -10.14
CA ASN A 1014 36.69 -33.60 -9.36
C ASN A 1014 38.12 -33.39 -8.83
N GLN A 1015 38.83 -32.35 -9.29
CA GLN A 1015 40.20 -32.07 -8.85
C GLN A 1015 40.24 -31.39 -7.48
N TRP A 1016 39.14 -30.76 -7.06
CA TRP A 1016 39.09 -29.96 -5.84
C TRP A 1016 37.81 -30.17 -5.02
N CYS A 1017 36.73 -30.65 -5.64
CA CYS A 1017 35.47 -30.90 -4.96
C CYS A 1017 35.43 -32.36 -4.47
N GLU A 1018 35.73 -32.57 -3.19
CA GLU A 1018 35.75 -33.91 -2.58
C GLU A 1018 34.36 -34.57 -2.53
N GLN A 1019 33.30 -33.76 -2.36
CA GLN A 1019 31.91 -34.22 -2.35
C GLN A 1019 31.12 -33.49 -3.42
N ASN A 1020 30.83 -34.19 -4.51
CA ASN A 1020 30.04 -33.63 -5.61
C ASN A 1020 28.60 -33.33 -5.14
N PRO A 1021 28.15 -32.04 -5.13
CA PRO A 1021 26.81 -31.68 -4.67
C PRO A 1021 25.72 -31.91 -5.73
N PHE A 1022 26.10 -32.28 -6.95
CA PHE A 1022 25.19 -32.52 -8.06
C PHE A 1022 24.73 -33.97 -8.10
N GLU A 1023 23.48 -34.19 -8.50
CA GLU A 1023 22.93 -35.54 -8.70
C GLU A 1023 23.59 -36.26 -9.90
N PRO A 1024 23.71 -37.59 -9.87
CA PRO A 1024 24.13 -38.37 -11.03
C PRO A 1024 23.22 -38.08 -12.24
N ASN A 1025 23.80 -37.60 -13.34
CA ASN A 1025 23.10 -37.15 -14.57
C ASN A 1025 22.34 -35.81 -14.45
N ALA A 1026 22.68 -34.95 -13.48
CA ALA A 1026 22.17 -33.58 -13.47
C ALA A 1026 22.52 -32.86 -14.78
N ILE A 1027 21.56 -32.16 -15.40
CA ILE A 1027 21.78 -31.35 -16.63
C ILE A 1027 22.83 -30.25 -16.41
N THR A 1028 23.07 -29.88 -15.14
CA THR A 1028 24.10 -28.92 -14.75
C THR A 1028 25.50 -29.51 -14.70
N LEU A 1029 25.67 -30.84 -14.78
CA LEU A 1029 26.96 -31.51 -14.94
C LEU A 1029 27.20 -31.86 -16.40
N THR A 1030 28.44 -31.71 -16.86
CA THR A 1030 28.85 -32.15 -18.20
C THR A 1030 30.29 -32.63 -18.20
N ASP A 1031 30.58 -33.65 -19.00
CA ASP A 1031 31.92 -34.08 -19.40
C ASP A 1031 32.29 -33.56 -20.80
N ASP A 1032 31.36 -32.92 -21.50
CA ASP A 1032 31.59 -32.21 -22.76
C ASP A 1032 32.18 -30.83 -22.48
N TYR A 1033 33.46 -30.70 -22.84
CA TYR A 1033 34.19 -29.45 -22.71
C TYR A 1033 33.62 -28.33 -23.59
N GLU A 1034 33.12 -28.64 -24.79
CA GLU A 1034 32.56 -27.65 -25.70
C GLU A 1034 31.20 -27.15 -25.20
N GLU A 1035 30.36 -28.01 -24.64
CA GLU A 1035 29.12 -27.59 -23.95
C GLU A 1035 29.43 -26.64 -22.78
N PHE A 1036 30.39 -27.03 -21.93
CA PHE A 1036 30.83 -26.25 -20.78
C PHE A 1036 31.33 -24.85 -21.17
N ILE A 1037 32.26 -24.79 -22.13
CA ILE A 1037 32.94 -23.54 -22.49
C ILE A 1037 31.96 -22.58 -23.19
N ASN A 1038 31.11 -23.11 -24.08
CA ASN A 1038 30.10 -22.31 -24.79
C ASN A 1038 29.06 -21.74 -23.84
N LYS A 1039 28.64 -22.48 -22.81
CA LYS A 1039 27.66 -21.99 -21.83
C LYS A 1039 28.16 -20.73 -21.11
N GLY A 1040 29.38 -20.76 -20.62
CA GLY A 1040 29.98 -19.66 -19.88
C GLY A 1040 30.21 -18.43 -20.77
N PHE A 1041 30.90 -18.61 -21.90
CA PHE A 1041 31.22 -17.51 -22.82
C PHE A 1041 29.98 -16.89 -23.44
N TYR A 1042 29.03 -17.70 -23.90
CA TYR A 1042 27.79 -17.17 -24.45
C TYR A 1042 27.09 -16.27 -23.43
N ALA A 1043 26.97 -16.71 -22.17
CA ALA A 1043 26.24 -15.96 -21.17
C ALA A 1043 26.95 -14.65 -20.77
N SER A 1044 28.27 -14.68 -20.56
CA SER A 1044 29.02 -13.51 -20.07
C SER A 1044 29.48 -12.55 -21.17
N VAL A 1045 29.67 -13.01 -22.40
CA VAL A 1045 30.07 -12.16 -23.53
C VAL A 1045 28.82 -11.70 -24.28
N PHE A 1046 28.14 -12.61 -24.99
CA PHE A 1046 26.99 -12.25 -25.82
C PHE A 1046 25.73 -11.96 -25.02
N GLY A 1047 25.46 -12.69 -23.94
CA GLY A 1047 24.29 -12.47 -23.09
C GLY A 1047 24.45 -11.30 -22.11
N ASN A 1048 25.64 -10.69 -22.05
CA ASN A 1048 25.98 -9.68 -21.05
C ASN A 1048 26.78 -8.50 -21.62
N LEU A 1049 28.10 -8.62 -21.76
CA LEU A 1049 28.97 -7.51 -22.17
C LEU A 1049 28.55 -6.88 -23.49
N ASP A 1050 28.19 -7.69 -24.49
CA ASP A 1050 27.75 -7.23 -25.80
C ASP A 1050 26.61 -6.21 -25.72
N GLY A 1051 25.63 -6.46 -24.84
CA GLY A 1051 24.51 -5.53 -24.64
C GLY A 1051 24.93 -4.20 -24.02
N LEU A 1052 25.95 -4.17 -23.16
CA LEU A 1052 26.45 -2.93 -22.54
C LEU A 1052 27.42 -2.19 -23.46
N VAL A 1053 28.28 -2.92 -24.16
CA VAL A 1053 29.25 -2.39 -25.13
C VAL A 1053 28.52 -1.73 -26.30
N THR A 1054 27.51 -2.40 -26.87
CA THR A 1054 26.67 -1.85 -27.95
C THR A 1054 26.00 -0.55 -27.52
N GLU A 1055 25.42 -0.54 -26.32
CA GLU A 1055 24.73 0.64 -25.79
C GLU A 1055 25.70 1.81 -25.57
N ILE A 1056 26.87 1.56 -24.98
CA ILE A 1056 27.89 2.60 -24.75
C ILE A 1056 28.43 3.14 -26.08
N ALA A 1057 28.70 2.27 -27.05
CA ALA A 1057 29.15 2.68 -28.39
C ALA A 1057 28.11 3.60 -29.05
N HIS A 1058 26.83 3.24 -28.95
CA HIS A 1058 25.72 4.07 -29.43
C HIS A 1058 25.67 5.43 -28.73
N LEU A 1059 25.75 5.47 -27.40
CA LEU A 1059 25.71 6.73 -26.61
C LEU A 1059 26.89 7.65 -26.90
N GLN A 1060 28.07 7.10 -27.17
CA GLN A 1060 29.29 7.86 -27.45
C GLN A 1060 29.44 8.21 -28.94
N GLY A 1061 28.65 7.58 -29.83
CA GLY A 1061 28.77 7.75 -31.27
C GLY A 1061 30.10 7.25 -31.85
N VAL A 1062 30.66 6.18 -31.27
CA VAL A 1062 31.95 5.58 -31.65
C VAL A 1062 31.76 4.18 -32.24
N ASP A 1063 32.80 3.64 -32.88
CA ASP A 1063 32.78 2.26 -33.35
C ASP A 1063 32.67 1.29 -32.15
N ILE A 1064 31.89 0.23 -32.31
CA ILE A 1064 31.70 -0.78 -31.26
C ILE A 1064 33.01 -1.50 -30.95
N ASP A 1065 33.91 -1.66 -31.94
CA ASP A 1065 35.21 -2.31 -31.75
C ASP A 1065 36.16 -1.49 -30.88
N ASP A 1066 36.06 -0.16 -30.90
CA ASP A 1066 36.83 0.71 -30.01
C ASP A 1066 36.42 0.48 -28.54
N VAL A 1067 35.13 0.24 -28.30
CA VAL A 1067 34.61 -0.06 -26.96
C VAL A 1067 34.95 -1.49 -26.55
N TRP A 1068 34.91 -2.47 -27.46
CA TRP A 1068 35.39 -3.83 -27.19
C TRP A 1068 36.88 -3.87 -26.86
N THR A 1069 37.70 -2.97 -27.42
CA THR A 1069 39.12 -2.83 -27.05
C THR A 1069 39.31 -2.54 -25.57
N ILE A 1070 38.40 -1.77 -24.96
CA ILE A 1070 38.41 -1.51 -23.51
C ILE A 1070 38.12 -2.81 -22.75
N ALA A 1071 37.10 -3.56 -23.16
CA ALA A 1071 36.76 -4.82 -22.52
C ALA A 1071 37.89 -5.85 -22.63
N ARG A 1072 38.50 -6.00 -23.81
CA ARG A 1072 39.67 -6.86 -24.06
C ARG A 1072 40.83 -6.49 -23.14
N ALA A 1073 41.15 -5.21 -23.01
CA ALA A 1073 42.22 -4.75 -22.13
C ALA A 1073 42.02 -5.13 -20.65
N GLU A 1074 40.78 -5.09 -20.14
CA GLU A 1074 40.49 -5.50 -18.76
C GLU A 1074 40.55 -7.01 -18.56
N ILE A 1075 40.19 -7.79 -19.59
CA ILE A 1075 40.35 -9.25 -19.59
C ILE A 1075 41.82 -9.61 -19.59
N GLU A 1076 42.63 -9.00 -20.46
CA GLU A 1076 44.09 -9.22 -20.49
C GLU A 1076 44.75 -8.77 -19.18
N ARG A 1077 44.33 -7.63 -18.61
CA ARG A 1077 44.80 -7.19 -17.30
C ARG A 1077 44.55 -8.23 -16.20
N PHE A 1078 43.44 -8.95 -16.26
CA PHE A 1078 43.19 -10.06 -15.35
C PHE A 1078 44.11 -11.25 -15.63
N ILE A 1079 44.25 -11.65 -16.90
CA ILE A 1079 45.11 -12.76 -17.32
C ILE A 1079 46.56 -12.53 -16.91
N ASP A 1080 47.10 -11.33 -17.13
CA ASP A 1080 48.46 -10.92 -16.75
C ASP A 1080 48.68 -10.94 -15.23
N ALA A 1081 47.62 -10.75 -14.44
CA ALA A 1081 47.66 -10.74 -12.99
C ALA A 1081 47.50 -12.14 -12.36
N LEU A 1082 47.24 -13.18 -13.15
CA LEU A 1082 47.07 -14.53 -12.63
C LEU A 1082 48.38 -15.09 -12.04
N PRO A 1083 48.31 -15.84 -10.92
CA PRO A 1083 49.50 -16.49 -10.36
C PRO A 1083 49.98 -17.68 -11.19
N CYS A 1084 49.18 -18.14 -12.16
CA CYS A 1084 49.49 -19.25 -13.05
C CYS A 1084 48.86 -19.04 -14.43
N SER A 1085 49.41 -19.69 -15.46
CA SER A 1085 48.85 -19.62 -16.82
C SER A 1085 47.45 -20.22 -16.90
N LEU A 1086 46.63 -19.67 -17.80
CA LEU A 1086 45.35 -20.29 -18.17
C LEU A 1086 45.56 -21.72 -18.69
N PRO A 1087 44.60 -22.65 -18.48
CA PRO A 1087 44.61 -23.92 -19.17
C PRO A 1087 44.63 -23.72 -20.69
N GLU A 1088 45.49 -24.47 -21.39
CA GLU A 1088 45.77 -24.29 -22.82
C GLU A 1088 44.49 -24.27 -23.67
N ASN A 1089 43.56 -25.20 -23.42
CA ASN A 1089 42.28 -25.23 -24.14
C ASN A 1089 41.43 -23.98 -23.90
N ASP A 1090 41.42 -23.41 -22.69
CA ASP A 1090 40.62 -22.21 -22.39
C ASP A 1090 41.22 -20.99 -23.13
N ALA A 1091 42.54 -20.87 -23.12
CA ALA A 1091 43.27 -19.82 -23.82
C ALA A 1091 43.07 -19.87 -25.33
N GLN A 1092 43.09 -21.07 -25.92
CA GLN A 1092 42.80 -21.25 -27.35
C GLN A 1092 41.39 -20.83 -27.71
N TRP A 1093 40.40 -21.14 -26.86
CA TRP A 1093 39.00 -20.74 -27.08
C TRP A 1093 38.80 -19.23 -27.06
N LEU A 1094 39.44 -18.53 -26.12
CA LEU A 1094 39.41 -17.06 -26.05
C LEU A 1094 39.92 -16.39 -27.33
N ARG A 1095 40.92 -17.00 -27.98
CA ARG A 1095 41.63 -16.44 -29.15
C ARG A 1095 41.04 -16.80 -30.50
N ARG A 1096 39.99 -17.62 -30.58
CA ARG A 1096 39.38 -18.01 -31.88
C ARG A 1096 38.79 -16.80 -32.60
N GLU A 1097 38.90 -16.76 -33.93
CA GLU A 1097 38.25 -15.74 -34.77
C GLU A 1097 36.70 -15.79 -34.68
N ALA A 1098 36.15 -17.00 -34.52
CA ALA A 1098 34.71 -17.23 -34.39
C ALA A 1098 34.37 -17.84 -33.03
N MET A 1099 33.21 -17.44 -32.49
CA MET A 1099 32.62 -17.97 -31.26
C MET A 1099 31.18 -18.41 -31.52
N ARG A 1100 30.74 -19.44 -30.80
CA ARG A 1100 29.38 -19.97 -30.92
C ARG A 1100 28.37 -19.11 -30.16
N ARG A 1101 27.33 -18.66 -30.86
CA ARG A 1101 26.16 -17.96 -30.30
C ARG A 1101 24.91 -18.80 -30.51
N LYS A 1102 23.95 -18.76 -29.58
CA LYS A 1102 22.67 -19.46 -29.74
C LYS A 1102 21.87 -18.90 -30.92
N GLY A 1103 21.38 -19.79 -31.80
CA GLY A 1103 20.46 -19.48 -32.90
C GLY A 1103 19.01 -19.58 -32.43
N PHE A 1104 18.49 -18.50 -31.85
CA PHE A 1104 17.19 -18.51 -31.18
C PHE A 1104 16.00 -18.75 -32.09
N LEU A 1105 16.04 -18.28 -33.34
CA LEU A 1105 14.95 -18.53 -34.29
C LEU A 1105 14.93 -20.01 -34.69
N SER A 1106 16.08 -20.57 -35.01
CA SER A 1106 16.28 -21.99 -35.31
C SER A 1106 15.84 -22.86 -34.15
N MET A 1107 16.20 -22.49 -32.92
CA MET A 1107 15.74 -23.17 -31.70
C MET A 1107 14.22 -23.08 -31.54
N GLY A 1108 13.61 -21.94 -31.84
CA GLY A 1108 12.15 -21.76 -31.79
C GLY A 1108 11.39 -22.65 -32.77
N MET A 1109 11.99 -22.94 -33.94
CA MET A 1109 11.42 -23.84 -34.95
C MET A 1109 11.65 -25.32 -34.64
N ASN A 1110 12.72 -25.64 -33.90
CA ASN A 1110 13.08 -27.02 -33.58
C ASN A 1110 12.35 -27.53 -32.31
N LYS A 1111 11.47 -28.53 -32.49
CA LYS A 1111 10.68 -29.13 -31.40
C LYS A 1111 11.47 -30.07 -30.48
N THR A 1112 12.72 -30.38 -30.78
CA THR A 1112 13.55 -31.33 -29.99
C THR A 1112 14.16 -30.72 -28.73
N GLY A 1113 14.17 -29.39 -28.60
CA GLY A 1113 14.65 -28.70 -27.40
C GLY A 1113 16.18 -28.64 -27.22
N THR A 1114 16.95 -29.07 -28.23
CA THR A 1114 18.41 -28.97 -28.23
C THR A 1114 18.87 -27.54 -28.51
N ASP A 1115 19.89 -27.06 -27.80
CA ASP A 1115 20.54 -25.78 -28.11
C ASP A 1115 21.17 -25.86 -29.51
N ILE A 1116 20.80 -24.92 -30.39
CA ILE A 1116 21.39 -24.76 -31.73
C ILE A 1116 22.33 -23.56 -31.66
N TYR A 1117 23.54 -23.72 -32.17
CA TYR A 1117 24.55 -22.67 -32.21
C TYR A 1117 24.89 -22.30 -33.64
N ILE A 1118 25.21 -21.03 -33.84
CA ILE A 1118 25.78 -20.46 -35.06
C ILE A 1118 27.13 -19.85 -34.73
N ASP A 1119 28.06 -19.87 -35.69
CA ASP A 1119 29.34 -19.20 -35.55
C ASP A 1119 29.20 -17.71 -35.89
N VAL A 1120 29.64 -16.86 -34.98
CA VAL A 1120 29.70 -15.41 -35.15
C VAL A 1120 31.11 -14.90 -34.84
N THR A 1121 31.46 -13.71 -35.33
CA THR A 1121 32.75 -13.08 -34.99
C THR A 1121 32.92 -13.00 -33.48
N ASN A 1122 34.08 -13.44 -32.99
CA ASN A 1122 34.42 -13.33 -31.57
C ASN A 1122 34.83 -11.89 -31.24
N PRO A 1123 34.06 -11.14 -30.43
CA PRO A 1123 34.42 -9.76 -30.09
C PRO A 1123 35.67 -9.66 -29.20
N LEU A 1124 36.10 -10.79 -28.61
CA LEU A 1124 37.33 -10.86 -27.81
C LEU A 1124 38.58 -11.16 -28.65
N HIS A 1125 38.42 -11.57 -29.91
CA HIS A 1125 39.55 -11.83 -30.79
C HIS A 1125 40.27 -10.53 -31.16
N SER A 1126 41.60 -10.53 -31.13
CA SER A 1126 42.42 -9.47 -31.71
C SER A 1126 43.46 -10.09 -32.64
N ASP A 1127 43.70 -9.44 -33.79
CA ASP A 1127 44.77 -9.81 -34.74
C ASP A 1127 46.19 -9.62 -34.18
N ALA A 1128 46.31 -8.96 -33.03
CA ALA A 1128 47.56 -8.54 -32.37
C ALA A 1128 48.02 -9.50 -31.27
#